data_AF-A0A432Z1M0-F1
#
_entry.id   AF-A0A432Z1M0-F1
#
_cell.length_a   1.000
_cell.length_b   1.000
_cell.length_c   1.000
_cell.angle_alpha   90.00
_cell.angle_beta   90.00
_cell.angle_gamma   90.00
#
_symmetry.space_group_name_H-M   'P 1'
#
loop_
_entity.id
_entity.type
_entity.pdbx_description
1 polymer ?
#
loop_
_entity_poly.entity_id
_entity_poly.type
_entity_poly.pdbx_seq_one_letter_code
_entity_poly.pdbx_strand_id
1 'polypeptide(L)'
;MDDALYFINGLERVNKIIDYNPRYDLLLGERLSNPWYDKIFRNSKLDETELRAYIDRRVRNSRKIYELSQEVTEENVAGFFPTLNNKRERDFLIRNLSDASYKAKIPDISELSVVDCDLKEATNDSGLIDNLVDYLLSKKHISLSNIHQSISYFFSFRVASNTLSTFKGLSLFVLANDHSPVPVAFWAAAKNLGIKTLYVQHAEVTESFPPLDFDFAILRNRASGEIYKRIEKNHCQMVFGARESRTIDINSLMARRNIVEQREANCVVIYLTAIFNSENVTKLVRALKASTHIEHVSIKPHPSFWKVHDSNIFQNVALLSDHVDTPHIAVCGNSSVVLELLEKGNVVVQDFSLDDIKLDYYGFVRNGLVKEVNVKAICQGNVEALIAENSIEALSEYLPHLNNKRNKLDKCNFTDFISKLNTVYFNNESRARIRTSPVFYISVVPLSFSRIINKRTDSWLNELPQITILNVAFDNRNVDLLEFFPLIDFNGTKTALKFWMQSKRIEWNGYRPDNSDLKAMIGFALENACERRLKGWLETKAFDIALRANSHENVVKVLTQSKLFSLKKSPANRIVSFKKYIATRPTDEQKKLSSYLPSDAELSSLSKLKIELQGTEPGTEADFNYRELESRFMKAHASIEDDYKNFVISAYNNIRGREKLIDVKYNQVQRMSLIDRVKDALTLRKGFSFIRLSDGEGFIFREQSVFFNEEDSLNRQRHWWGRELSESHETLLRSRLLEAVTNADLLGIPSVYRFIRDHSDKTKSLSQSIQGRGLLSVLSAIQTIDTPDKLYTDDKANTAVFKNVEILNNLNNLAKDTILVTSGREEILAQLFEDKSKLKFIQVPTHQKTSSNTNYVKGDLPLPYHLDELQVELKRIVTGGSLVLVGAGVAGKVFCDIAKQNSAVGLDLGSVFDELVGGGIHSLF
;
A
#
# COMPACT_ATOMS: atom_id res chain seq x y z
N MET A 1 -2.42 -19.28 45.22
CA MET A 1 -2.02 -19.48 43.81
C MET A 1 -1.99 -20.96 43.58
N ASP A 2 -2.56 -21.41 42.48
CA ASP A 2 -2.61 -22.83 42.13
C ASP A 2 -1.36 -23.13 41.28
N ASP A 3 -0.18 -23.07 41.91
CA ASP A 3 1.12 -23.25 41.25
C ASP A 3 1.17 -24.53 40.41
N ALA A 4 0.38 -25.54 40.81
CA ALA A 4 0.21 -26.81 40.12
C ALA A 4 -0.41 -26.65 38.72
N LEU A 5 -1.43 -25.80 38.55
CA LEU A 5 -2.19 -25.70 37.31
C LEU A 5 -1.33 -25.21 36.14
N TYR A 6 -0.71 -24.03 36.27
CA TYR A 6 0.11 -23.48 35.18
C TYR A 6 1.41 -24.26 34.97
N PHE A 7 1.95 -24.87 36.03
CA PHE A 7 3.09 -25.77 35.91
C PHE A 7 2.76 -26.99 35.05
N ILE A 8 1.64 -27.68 35.32
CA ILE A 8 1.18 -28.85 34.56
C ILE A 8 0.85 -28.46 33.12
N ASN A 9 0.15 -27.35 32.89
CA ASN A 9 -0.13 -26.86 31.54
C ASN A 9 1.15 -26.64 30.71
N GLY A 10 2.21 -26.14 31.34
CA GLY A 10 3.51 -26.01 30.68
C GLY A 10 4.18 -27.35 30.37
N LEU A 11 4.04 -28.36 31.23
CA LEU A 11 4.52 -29.73 30.96
C LEU A 11 3.81 -30.34 29.74
N GLU A 12 2.49 -30.22 29.68
CA GLU A 12 1.68 -30.68 28.56
C GLU A 12 2.10 -30.00 27.25
N ARG A 13 2.28 -28.68 27.31
CA ARG A 13 2.73 -27.87 26.18
C ARG A 13 4.09 -28.29 25.63
N VAL A 14 5.08 -28.51 26.48
CA VAL A 14 6.42 -28.96 26.07
C VAL A 14 6.38 -30.37 25.47
N ASN A 15 5.61 -31.28 26.07
CA ASN A 15 5.57 -32.67 25.64
C ASN A 15 4.74 -32.90 24.39
N LYS A 16 3.78 -32.03 24.07
CA LYS A 16 2.90 -32.21 22.90
C LYS A 16 3.67 -32.42 21.59
N ILE A 17 4.72 -31.62 21.34
CA ILE A 17 5.52 -31.77 20.11
C ILE A 17 6.28 -33.10 20.08
N ILE A 18 6.75 -33.54 21.24
CA ILE A 18 7.48 -34.80 21.40
C ILE A 18 6.54 -35.97 21.11
N ASP A 19 5.35 -35.95 21.72
CA ASP A 19 4.34 -37.01 21.58
C ASP A 19 3.84 -37.16 20.14
N TYR A 20 3.85 -36.07 19.36
CA TYR A 20 3.49 -36.06 17.94
C TYR A 20 4.60 -36.55 17.00
N ASN A 21 5.86 -36.64 17.47
CA ASN A 21 7.00 -37.06 16.65
C ASN A 21 7.68 -38.31 17.25
N PRO A 22 7.36 -39.53 16.77
CA PRO A 22 7.96 -40.77 17.25
C PRO A 22 9.49 -40.85 17.12
N ARG A 23 10.09 -40.00 16.29
CA ARG A 23 11.54 -39.94 16.04
C ARG A 23 12.21 -38.73 16.71
N TYR A 24 11.55 -38.07 17.67
CA TYR A 24 12.08 -36.86 18.30
C TYR A 24 13.41 -37.10 19.03
N ASP A 25 13.65 -38.31 19.54
CA ASP A 25 14.94 -38.70 20.14
C ASP A 25 16.13 -38.51 19.19
N LEU A 26 15.93 -38.78 17.88
CA LEU A 26 16.97 -38.57 16.86
C LEU A 26 17.31 -37.09 16.66
N LEU A 27 16.36 -36.18 16.91
CA LEU A 27 16.57 -34.74 16.81
C LEU A 27 17.37 -34.20 18.00
N LEU A 28 17.25 -34.82 19.17
CA LEU A 28 18.03 -34.43 20.36
C LEU A 28 19.43 -35.03 20.38
N GLY A 29 19.62 -36.21 19.75
CA GLY A 29 20.93 -36.83 19.53
C GLY A 29 21.75 -36.94 20.82
N GLU A 30 22.98 -36.43 20.80
CA GLU A 30 23.91 -36.46 21.94
C GLU A 30 23.39 -35.80 23.22
N ARG A 31 22.36 -34.93 23.15
CA ARG A 31 21.74 -34.36 24.37
C ARG A 31 21.10 -35.41 25.28
N LEU A 32 20.83 -36.59 24.73
CA LEU A 32 20.28 -37.74 25.45
C LEU A 32 21.36 -38.70 25.98
N SER A 33 22.67 -38.46 25.74
CA SER A 33 23.76 -39.37 26.14
C SER A 33 24.16 -39.25 27.62
N ASN A 34 23.29 -38.74 28.48
CA ASN A 34 23.58 -38.60 29.90
C ASN A 34 23.48 -39.96 30.61
N PRO A 35 24.53 -40.46 31.29
CA PRO A 35 24.52 -41.77 31.95
C PRO A 35 23.41 -41.94 33.02
N TRP A 36 22.83 -40.85 33.51
CA TRP A 36 21.68 -40.90 34.41
C TRP A 36 20.40 -41.36 33.72
N TYR A 37 20.24 -41.09 32.41
CA TYR A 37 19.06 -41.54 31.69
C TYR A 37 18.99 -43.05 31.58
N ASP A 38 20.13 -43.75 31.51
CA ASP A 38 20.18 -45.22 31.55
C ASP A 38 19.77 -45.79 32.91
N LYS A 39 19.75 -44.98 33.98
CA LYS A 39 19.24 -45.38 35.30
C LYS A 39 17.75 -45.07 35.44
N ILE A 40 17.35 -43.88 35.00
CA ILE A 40 15.98 -43.37 35.07
C ILE A 40 15.05 -44.11 34.11
N PHE A 41 15.55 -44.56 32.95
CA PHE A 41 14.76 -45.17 31.89
C PHE A 41 15.42 -46.46 31.39
N ARG A 42 14.87 -47.61 31.78
CA ARG A 42 15.38 -48.94 31.44
C ARG A 42 14.28 -49.82 30.87
N ASN A 43 14.59 -50.59 29.82
CA ASN A 43 13.63 -51.51 29.18
C ASN A 43 12.28 -50.84 28.87
N SER A 44 12.32 -49.59 28.40
CA SER A 44 11.15 -48.77 28.10
C SER A 44 10.23 -48.48 29.30
N LYS A 45 10.75 -48.53 30.53
CA LYS A 45 10.04 -48.20 31.77
C LYS A 45 10.77 -47.11 32.54
N LEU A 46 10.00 -46.19 33.11
CA LEU A 46 10.46 -45.14 33.99
C LEU A 46 10.65 -45.68 35.42
N ASP A 47 11.81 -45.43 36.02
CA ASP A 47 12.07 -45.68 37.43
C ASP A 47 11.79 -44.41 38.24
N GLU A 48 10.70 -44.42 39.00
CA GLU A 48 10.27 -43.30 39.83
C GLU A 48 11.33 -42.92 40.89
N THR A 49 11.96 -43.91 41.51
CA THR A 49 12.88 -43.67 42.63
C THR A 49 14.15 -43.00 42.12
N GLU A 50 14.71 -43.48 41.01
CA GLU A 50 15.87 -42.88 40.37
C GLU A 50 15.57 -41.49 39.79
N LEU A 51 14.37 -41.28 39.22
CA LEU A 51 13.92 -39.97 38.74
C LEU A 51 13.86 -38.94 39.87
N ARG A 52 13.18 -39.28 40.98
CA ARG A 52 13.07 -38.42 42.16
C ARG A 52 14.45 -38.10 42.74
N ALA A 53 15.28 -39.12 42.94
CA ALA A 53 16.64 -38.94 43.45
C ALA A 53 17.50 -38.01 42.58
N TYR A 54 17.38 -38.13 41.25
CA TYR A 54 18.08 -37.26 40.31
C TYR A 54 17.60 -35.80 40.41
N ILE A 55 16.29 -35.56 40.44
CA ILE A 55 15.72 -34.22 40.54
C ILE A 55 16.08 -33.59 41.90
N ASP A 56 15.88 -34.29 43.01
CA ASP A 56 16.22 -33.82 44.36
C ASP A 56 17.70 -33.46 44.52
N ARG A 57 18.58 -34.29 43.95
CA ARG A 57 20.02 -34.00 43.95
C ARG A 57 20.30 -32.71 43.19
N ARG A 58 19.67 -32.48 42.05
CA ARG A 58 19.93 -31.31 41.22
C ARG A 58 19.26 -30.04 41.76
N VAL A 59 18.09 -30.15 42.40
CA VAL A 59 17.43 -29.07 43.16
C VAL A 59 18.34 -28.56 44.28
N ARG A 60 18.88 -29.46 45.12
CA ARG A 60 19.80 -29.11 46.21
C ARG A 60 21.06 -28.38 45.75
N ASN A 61 21.48 -28.61 44.51
CA ASN A 61 22.71 -28.05 43.93
C ASN A 61 22.48 -26.85 42.99
N SER A 62 21.24 -26.37 42.81
CA SER A 62 20.92 -25.34 41.82
C SER A 62 19.91 -24.32 42.35
N ARG A 63 20.43 -23.16 42.77
CA ARG A 63 19.65 -21.99 43.23
C ARG A 63 19.88 -20.77 42.34
N LYS A 64 19.72 -20.93 41.04
CA LYS A 64 20.07 -19.89 40.07
C LYS A 64 18.87 -18.99 39.72
N ILE A 65 19.12 -17.68 39.58
CA ILE A 65 18.18 -16.70 39.00
C ILE A 65 18.91 -15.80 38.01
N TYR A 66 18.16 -15.11 37.14
CA TYR A 66 18.74 -14.02 36.36
C TYR A 66 18.82 -12.76 37.22
N GLU A 67 19.98 -12.13 37.25
CA GLU A 67 20.20 -10.89 37.98
C GLU A 67 19.56 -9.72 37.22
N LEU A 68 18.51 -9.15 37.79
CA LEU A 68 17.83 -7.99 37.23
C LEU A 68 18.53 -6.70 37.67
N SER A 69 19.05 -5.94 36.71
CA SER A 69 19.58 -4.60 37.01
C SER A 69 18.46 -3.62 37.36
N GLN A 70 18.82 -2.51 38.02
CA GLN A 70 17.84 -1.47 38.35
C GLN A 70 17.12 -0.94 37.11
N GLU A 71 17.83 -0.71 36.00
CA GLU A 71 17.24 -0.26 34.72
C GLU A 71 16.19 -1.25 34.20
N VAL A 72 16.44 -2.56 34.33
CA VAL A 72 15.48 -3.59 33.91
C VAL A 72 14.24 -3.57 34.79
N THR A 73 14.41 -3.45 36.12
CA THR A 73 13.29 -3.46 37.07
C THR A 73 12.37 -2.24 37.02
N GLU A 74 12.80 -1.15 36.38
CA GLU A 74 12.00 0.08 36.19
C GLU A 74 11.06 -0.02 34.97
N GLU A 75 11.24 -1.01 34.09
CA GLU A 75 10.40 -1.22 32.91
C GLU A 75 9.12 -2.00 33.25
N ASN A 76 8.00 -1.63 32.63
CA ASN A 76 6.72 -2.32 32.82
C ASN A 76 6.57 -3.59 31.95
N VAL A 77 7.55 -3.83 31.06
CA VAL A 77 7.56 -4.89 30.05
C VAL A 77 8.93 -5.55 30.02
N ALA A 78 8.98 -6.87 29.86
CA ALA A 78 10.19 -7.65 29.64
C ALA A 78 9.90 -8.87 28.77
N GLY A 79 10.93 -9.58 28.32
CA GLY A 79 10.75 -10.83 27.57
C GLY A 79 11.93 -11.78 27.66
N PHE A 80 11.82 -12.90 26.95
CA PHE A 80 12.86 -13.93 26.88
C PHE A 80 13.10 -14.37 25.42
N PHE A 81 14.25 -13.99 24.86
CA PHE A 81 14.57 -14.16 23.43
C PHE A 81 15.94 -14.84 23.20
N PRO A 82 16.09 -16.12 23.57
CA PRO A 82 17.39 -16.79 23.66
C PRO A 82 18.07 -17.06 22.31
N THR A 83 17.34 -17.00 21.19
CA THR A 83 17.87 -17.29 19.85
C THR A 83 17.82 -16.07 18.95
N LEU A 84 18.67 -16.07 17.90
CA LEU A 84 18.66 -14.99 16.89
C LEU A 84 17.27 -14.80 16.26
N ASN A 85 16.53 -15.89 16.01
CA ASN A 85 15.16 -15.81 15.48
C ASN A 85 14.20 -15.16 16.48
N ASN A 86 14.34 -15.42 17.78
CA ASN A 86 13.51 -14.75 18.79
C ASN A 86 13.87 -13.27 18.91
N LYS A 87 15.15 -12.92 18.86
CA LYS A 87 15.61 -11.51 18.89
C LYS A 87 15.09 -10.72 17.70
N ARG A 88 15.02 -11.34 16.51
CA ARG A 88 14.36 -10.73 15.33
C ARG A 88 12.91 -10.36 15.60
N GLU A 89 12.15 -11.20 16.32
CA GLU A 89 10.76 -10.90 16.70
C GLU A 89 10.65 -9.78 17.73
N ARG A 90 11.60 -9.73 18.69
CA ARG A 90 11.73 -8.60 19.64
C ARG A 90 11.97 -7.29 18.88
N ASP A 91 12.93 -7.29 17.97
CA ASP A 91 13.32 -6.10 17.20
C ASP A 91 12.19 -5.65 16.26
N PHE A 92 11.45 -6.60 15.68
CA PHE A 92 10.23 -6.33 14.94
C PHE A 92 9.19 -5.61 15.81
N LEU A 93 8.95 -6.08 17.03
CA LEU A 93 7.99 -5.46 17.93
C LEU A 93 8.44 -4.06 18.38
N ILE A 94 9.72 -3.90 18.78
CA ILE A 94 10.30 -2.61 19.16
C ILE A 94 10.18 -1.59 18.03
N ARG A 95 10.45 -2.00 16.79
CA ARG A 95 10.35 -1.13 15.60
C ARG A 95 8.94 -0.61 15.39
N ASN A 96 7.92 -1.44 15.61
CA ASN A 96 6.52 -1.05 15.45
C ASN A 96 5.98 -0.23 16.62
N LEU A 97 6.53 -0.39 17.83
CA LEU A 97 6.15 0.38 19.01
C LEU A 97 6.86 1.74 19.11
N SER A 98 8.01 1.90 18.45
CA SER A 98 8.79 3.14 18.47
C SER A 98 8.30 4.15 17.43
N ASP A 99 8.45 5.43 17.74
CA ASP A 99 8.21 6.56 16.85
C ASP A 99 9.34 7.61 16.97
N ALA A 100 9.21 8.75 16.27
CA ALA A 100 10.22 9.82 16.29
C ALA A 100 10.43 10.46 17.68
N SER A 101 9.47 10.33 18.59
CA SER A 101 9.45 10.93 19.93
C SER A 101 9.69 9.93 21.07
N TYR A 102 9.55 8.62 20.81
CA TYR A 102 9.68 7.57 21.81
C TYR A 102 10.27 6.30 21.21
N LYS A 103 11.31 5.76 21.86
CA LYS A 103 11.90 4.47 21.50
C LYS A 103 11.49 3.43 22.54
N ALA A 104 10.69 2.45 22.12
CA ALA A 104 10.25 1.37 22.98
C ALA A 104 11.44 0.51 23.43
N LYS A 105 11.40 0.05 24.69
CA LYS A 105 12.38 -0.89 25.25
C LYS A 105 11.66 -2.17 25.67
N ILE A 106 12.28 -3.32 25.39
CA ILE A 106 11.87 -4.64 25.89
C ILE A 106 13.14 -5.34 26.37
N PRO A 107 13.50 -5.25 27.66
CA PRO A 107 14.59 -6.01 28.24
C PRO A 107 14.47 -7.50 27.95
N ASP A 108 15.56 -8.13 27.52
CA ASP A 108 15.65 -9.56 27.29
C ASP A 108 16.38 -10.24 28.45
N ILE A 109 15.62 -11.01 29.24
CA ILE A 109 16.15 -11.69 30.41
C ILE A 109 17.22 -12.73 30.02
N SER A 110 17.17 -13.29 28.80
CA SER A 110 18.15 -14.27 28.36
C SER A 110 19.56 -13.70 28.12
N GLU A 111 19.70 -12.37 28.09
CA GLU A 111 20.97 -11.66 27.95
C GLU A 111 21.59 -11.28 29.31
N LEU A 112 20.89 -11.56 30.42
CA LEU A 112 21.34 -11.22 31.77
C LEU A 112 22.25 -12.28 32.38
N SER A 113 23.07 -11.84 33.34
CA SER A 113 23.90 -12.73 34.15
C SER A 113 23.05 -13.63 35.04
N VAL A 114 23.52 -14.86 35.26
CA VAL A 114 22.88 -15.82 36.15
C VAL A 114 23.66 -15.87 37.47
N VAL A 115 22.97 -15.65 38.59
CA VAL A 115 23.55 -15.60 39.94
C VAL A 115 22.88 -16.60 40.87
N ASP A 116 23.55 -16.95 41.97
CA ASP A 116 22.94 -17.75 43.03
C ASP A 116 21.98 -16.90 43.87
N CYS A 117 20.89 -17.51 44.33
CA CYS A 117 19.77 -16.87 44.99
C CYS A 117 19.59 -17.37 46.42
N ASP A 118 19.52 -16.42 47.37
CA ASP A 118 19.26 -16.66 48.79
C ASP A 118 17.80 -16.39 49.21
N LEU A 119 16.90 -16.10 48.26
CA LEU A 119 15.49 -15.83 48.55
C LEU A 119 14.80 -17.09 49.11
N LYS A 120 13.82 -16.89 50.02
CA LYS A 120 12.84 -17.94 50.36
C LYS A 120 12.18 -18.38 49.06
N GLU A 121 12.42 -19.63 48.66
CA GLU A 121 12.01 -20.17 47.36
C GLU A 121 10.53 -19.83 47.09
N ALA A 122 10.26 -19.12 45.99
CA ALA A 122 8.90 -18.75 45.61
C ALA A 122 8.07 -19.96 45.14
N THR A 123 8.69 -21.14 45.02
CA THR A 123 8.11 -22.37 44.51
C THR A 123 8.03 -23.43 45.60
N ASN A 124 6.91 -24.17 45.66
CA ASN A 124 6.80 -25.40 46.46
C ASN A 124 7.46 -26.57 45.73
N ASP A 125 8.79 -26.67 45.84
CA ASP A 125 9.58 -27.64 45.07
C ASP A 125 9.12 -29.10 45.26
N SER A 126 8.76 -29.50 46.49
CA SER A 126 8.26 -30.87 46.74
C SER A 126 7.00 -31.16 45.93
N GLY A 127 6.02 -30.25 45.96
CA GLY A 127 4.77 -30.41 45.19
C GLY A 127 4.98 -30.37 43.69
N LEU A 128 5.93 -29.57 43.19
CA LEU A 128 6.27 -29.53 41.77
C LEU A 128 6.99 -30.81 41.30
N ILE A 129 7.81 -31.42 42.15
CA ILE A 129 8.44 -32.72 41.87
C ILE A 129 7.37 -33.81 41.78
N ASP A 130 6.43 -33.84 42.73
CA ASP A 130 5.29 -34.77 42.70
C ASP A 130 4.49 -34.62 41.41
N ASN A 131 4.11 -33.39 41.05
CA ASN A 131 3.38 -33.12 39.80
C ASN A 131 4.15 -33.56 38.54
N LEU A 132 5.47 -33.36 38.49
CA LEU A 132 6.30 -33.80 37.36
C LEU A 132 6.36 -35.33 37.26
N VAL A 133 6.57 -36.00 38.39
CA VAL A 133 6.65 -37.47 38.46
C VAL A 133 5.30 -38.08 38.06
N ASP A 134 4.21 -37.60 38.65
CA ASP A 134 2.85 -38.05 38.35
C ASP A 134 2.51 -37.84 36.87
N TYR A 135 2.86 -36.67 36.31
CA TYR A 135 2.68 -36.39 34.89
C TYR A 135 3.41 -37.41 34.01
N LEU A 136 4.69 -37.68 34.26
CA LEU A 136 5.47 -38.63 33.47
C LEU A 136 4.97 -40.07 33.62
N LEU A 137 4.57 -40.48 34.84
CA LEU A 137 4.00 -41.81 35.10
C LEU A 137 2.62 -42.00 34.45
N SER A 138 1.85 -40.92 34.26
CA SER A 138 0.54 -40.97 33.60
C SER A 138 0.63 -41.23 32.08
N LYS A 139 1.80 -41.05 31.46
CA LYS A 139 1.96 -41.19 30.00
C LYS A 139 1.92 -42.66 29.58
N LYS A 140 1.05 -42.97 28.62
CA LYS A 140 0.95 -44.33 28.00
C LYS A 140 2.23 -44.74 27.27
N HIS A 141 2.89 -43.78 26.63
CA HIS A 141 4.17 -43.95 25.94
C HIS A 141 5.10 -42.82 26.38
N ILE A 142 6.32 -43.18 26.79
CA ILE A 142 7.33 -42.24 27.27
C ILE A 142 8.65 -42.51 26.55
N SER A 143 9.31 -41.44 26.12
CA SER A 143 10.63 -41.45 25.47
C SER A 143 11.67 -40.75 26.34
N LEU A 144 12.95 -40.92 25.97
CA LEU A 144 14.03 -40.16 26.61
C LEU A 144 13.88 -38.65 26.39
N SER A 145 13.36 -38.24 25.23
CA SER A 145 13.01 -36.84 24.97
C SER A 145 11.96 -36.30 25.95
N ASN A 146 10.90 -37.06 26.25
CA ASN A 146 9.88 -36.63 27.21
C ASN A 146 10.51 -36.35 28.58
N ILE A 147 11.37 -37.26 29.06
CA ILE A 147 12.05 -37.14 30.35
C ILE A 147 12.99 -35.93 30.34
N HIS A 148 13.86 -35.83 29.33
CA HIS A 148 14.85 -34.75 29.21
C HIS A 148 14.20 -33.37 29.19
N GLN A 149 13.19 -33.19 28.32
CA GLN A 149 12.54 -31.89 28.12
C GLN A 149 11.69 -31.50 29.34
N SER A 150 11.01 -32.46 30.00
CA SER A 150 10.21 -32.19 31.21
C SER A 150 11.09 -31.81 32.40
N ILE A 151 12.24 -32.48 32.58
CA ILE A 151 13.24 -32.10 33.58
C ILE A 151 13.80 -30.70 33.27
N SER A 152 14.13 -30.42 32.01
CA SER A 152 14.61 -29.09 31.60
C SER A 152 13.58 -28.00 31.88
N TYR A 153 12.30 -28.27 31.61
CA TYR A 153 11.20 -27.36 31.90
C TYR A 153 11.07 -27.11 33.41
N PHE A 154 11.10 -28.16 34.24
CA PHE A 154 11.00 -28.03 35.70
C PHE A 154 12.07 -27.08 36.28
N PHE A 155 13.34 -27.29 35.93
CA PHE A 155 14.40 -26.40 36.40
C PHE A 155 14.25 -24.98 35.88
N SER A 156 13.81 -24.83 34.63
CA SER A 156 13.57 -23.52 34.04
C SER A 156 12.41 -22.79 34.71
N PHE A 157 11.36 -23.50 35.13
CA PHE A 157 10.20 -22.94 35.83
C PHE A 157 10.60 -22.41 37.21
N ARG A 158 11.44 -23.15 37.95
CA ARG A 158 12.01 -22.67 39.22
C ARG A 158 12.80 -21.38 39.03
N VAL A 159 13.68 -21.33 38.02
CA VAL A 159 14.47 -20.14 37.70
C VAL A 159 13.56 -18.98 37.30
N ALA A 160 12.57 -19.22 36.44
CA ALA A 160 11.66 -18.21 35.94
C ALA A 160 10.75 -17.63 37.04
N SER A 161 10.14 -18.47 37.86
CA SER A 161 9.27 -18.03 38.97
C SER A 161 10.03 -17.17 39.97
N ASN A 162 11.23 -17.60 40.37
CA ASN A 162 12.06 -16.80 41.26
C ASN A 162 12.51 -15.49 40.59
N THR A 163 12.96 -15.53 39.34
CA THR A 163 13.39 -14.32 38.60
C THR A 163 12.24 -13.32 38.48
N LEU A 164 11.07 -13.74 37.96
CA LEU A 164 9.93 -12.85 37.73
C LEU A 164 9.32 -12.31 39.04
N SER A 165 9.40 -13.05 40.15
CA SER A 165 8.94 -12.58 41.46
C SER A 165 9.73 -11.37 41.99
N THR A 166 10.96 -11.16 41.51
CA THR A 166 11.79 -10.01 41.91
C THR A 166 11.49 -8.74 41.10
N PHE A 167 10.70 -8.84 40.04
CA PHE A 167 10.37 -7.72 39.15
C PHE A 167 9.30 -6.82 39.78
N LYS A 168 9.60 -5.54 40.00
CA LYS A 168 8.65 -4.58 40.58
C LYS A 168 7.86 -3.87 39.49
N GLY A 169 6.61 -4.30 39.25
CA GLY A 169 5.69 -3.61 38.33
C GLY A 169 5.60 -4.18 36.91
N LEU A 170 6.20 -5.35 36.68
CA LEU A 170 6.08 -6.06 35.40
C LEU A 170 4.61 -6.40 35.09
N SER A 171 4.12 -5.87 33.98
CA SER A 171 2.70 -5.97 33.61
C SER A 171 2.48 -6.75 32.32
N LEU A 172 3.52 -6.89 31.49
CA LEU A 172 3.50 -7.64 30.24
C LEU A 172 4.81 -8.42 30.06
N PHE A 173 4.70 -9.70 29.74
CA PHE A 173 5.82 -10.58 29.41
C PHE A 173 5.73 -11.04 27.95
N VAL A 174 6.80 -10.83 27.19
CA VAL A 174 6.86 -11.08 25.75
C VAL A 174 7.71 -12.31 25.44
N LEU A 175 7.17 -13.20 24.63
CA LEU A 175 7.81 -14.46 24.24
C LEU A 175 7.69 -14.66 22.74
N ALA A 176 8.73 -15.24 22.14
CA ALA A 176 8.71 -15.57 20.72
C ALA A 176 8.67 -17.07 20.42
N ASN A 177 8.68 -17.93 21.44
CA ASN A 177 8.63 -19.38 21.30
C ASN A 177 7.61 -19.96 22.29
N ASP A 178 6.72 -20.82 21.80
CA ASP A 178 5.53 -21.33 22.49
C ASP A 178 5.64 -22.78 22.96
N HIS A 179 6.75 -23.46 22.72
CA HIS A 179 6.86 -24.91 22.95
C HIS A 179 8.20 -25.37 23.55
N SER A 180 9.26 -24.57 23.46
CA SER A 180 10.56 -24.92 24.03
C SER A 180 10.54 -24.79 25.56
N PRO A 181 11.26 -25.65 26.31
CA PRO A 181 11.12 -25.71 27.78
C PRO A 181 11.34 -24.39 28.50
N VAL A 182 12.39 -23.64 28.16
CA VAL A 182 12.74 -22.41 28.88
C VAL A 182 11.71 -21.28 28.62
N PRO A 183 11.37 -20.95 27.36
CA PRO A 183 10.28 -20.01 27.08
C PRO A 183 8.95 -20.38 27.73
N VAL A 184 8.57 -21.66 27.69
CA VAL A 184 7.31 -22.15 28.28
C VAL A 184 7.33 -22.05 29.80
N ALA A 185 8.49 -22.27 30.45
CA ALA A 185 8.66 -22.05 31.88
C ALA A 185 8.43 -20.58 32.27
N PHE A 186 9.00 -19.64 31.51
CA PHE A 186 8.75 -18.20 31.73
C PHE A 186 7.29 -17.82 31.48
N TRP A 187 6.65 -18.38 30.46
CA TRP A 187 5.22 -18.21 30.24
C TRP A 187 4.40 -18.68 31.45
N ALA A 188 4.63 -19.92 31.92
CA ALA A 188 3.88 -20.50 33.02
C ALA A 188 4.09 -19.70 34.32
N ALA A 189 5.33 -19.28 34.59
CA ALA A 189 5.66 -18.43 35.73
C ALA A 189 4.95 -17.06 35.65
N ALA A 190 4.95 -16.42 34.48
CA ALA A 190 4.25 -15.15 34.26
C ALA A 190 2.74 -15.28 34.49
N LYS A 191 2.11 -16.33 33.97
CA LYS A 191 0.67 -16.61 34.18
C LYS A 191 0.36 -16.85 35.66
N ASN A 192 1.21 -17.60 36.36
CA ASN A 192 1.05 -17.87 37.79
C ASN A 192 1.10 -16.58 38.63
N LEU A 193 1.95 -15.63 38.24
CA LEU A 193 2.07 -14.31 38.87
C LEU A 193 1.01 -13.29 38.40
N GLY A 194 0.09 -13.68 37.52
CA GLY A 194 -0.95 -12.80 36.98
C GLY A 194 -0.44 -11.76 35.96
N ILE A 195 0.77 -11.93 35.44
CA ILE A 195 1.39 -11.06 34.44
C ILE A 195 0.80 -11.38 33.06
N LYS A 196 0.46 -10.36 32.27
CA LYS A 196 -0.08 -10.57 30.92
C LYS A 196 0.99 -11.11 30.00
N THR A 197 0.61 -11.98 29.08
CA THR A 197 1.55 -12.66 28.17
C THR A 197 1.27 -12.30 26.70
N LEU A 198 2.32 -11.96 25.96
CA LEU A 198 2.28 -11.68 24.52
C LEU A 198 3.19 -12.66 23.78
N TYR A 199 2.61 -13.44 22.86
CA TYR A 199 3.35 -14.28 21.92
C TYR A 199 3.63 -13.54 20.60
N VAL A 200 4.85 -13.63 20.09
CA VAL A 200 5.23 -13.16 18.74
C VAL A 200 5.78 -14.34 17.94
N GLN A 201 5.05 -14.75 16.90
CA GLN A 201 5.38 -15.97 16.17
C GLN A 201 6.75 -15.90 15.46
N HIS A 202 7.65 -16.83 15.78
CA HIS A 202 8.98 -16.91 15.16
C HIS A 202 9.06 -17.82 13.92
N ALA A 203 8.22 -18.85 13.82
CA ALA A 203 8.26 -19.89 12.76
C ALA A 203 6.87 -20.36 12.34
N GLU A 204 6.76 -21.02 11.17
CA GLU A 204 5.51 -21.64 10.72
C GLU A 204 5.08 -22.78 11.67
N VAL A 205 3.78 -22.93 11.84
CA VAL A 205 3.18 -23.84 12.83
C VAL A 205 2.47 -25.00 12.15
N THR A 206 2.27 -26.08 12.89
CA THR A 206 1.51 -27.25 12.46
C THR A 206 0.59 -27.71 13.60
N GLU A 207 -0.28 -28.69 13.34
CA GLU A 207 -1.24 -29.18 14.34
C GLU A 207 -0.60 -29.91 15.54
N SER A 208 0.71 -30.22 15.46
CA SER A 208 1.47 -30.74 16.60
C SER A 208 1.83 -29.68 17.65
N PHE A 209 1.67 -28.39 17.32
CA PHE A 209 1.99 -27.30 18.25
C PHE A 209 0.99 -27.24 19.41
N PRO A 210 1.41 -26.71 20.58
CA PRO A 210 0.53 -26.51 21.72
C PRO A 210 -0.60 -25.51 21.43
N PRO A 211 -1.71 -25.56 22.19
CA PRO A 211 -2.75 -24.54 22.11
C PRO A 211 -2.19 -23.13 22.34
N LEU A 212 -2.79 -22.10 21.73
CA LEU A 212 -2.35 -20.71 21.89
C LEU A 212 -3.15 -20.03 23.02
N ASP A 213 -2.69 -20.15 24.26
CA ASP A 213 -3.37 -19.69 25.49
C ASP A 213 -2.74 -18.42 26.12
N PHE A 214 -2.03 -17.65 25.30
CA PHE A 214 -1.52 -16.33 25.66
C PHE A 214 -2.66 -15.31 25.78
N ASP A 215 -2.44 -14.21 26.50
CA ASP A 215 -3.41 -13.11 26.51
C ASP A 215 -3.50 -12.44 25.13
N PHE A 216 -2.34 -12.28 24.49
CA PHE A 216 -2.22 -11.70 23.15
C PHE A 216 -1.27 -12.52 22.27
N ALA A 217 -1.52 -12.51 20.96
CA ALA A 217 -0.60 -13.08 19.98
C ALA A 217 -0.50 -12.23 18.71
N ILE A 218 0.74 -11.96 18.30
CA ILE A 218 1.07 -11.45 16.98
C ILE A 218 1.53 -12.64 16.13
N LEU A 219 0.69 -13.04 15.19
CA LEU A 219 0.96 -14.10 14.24
C LEU A 219 1.48 -13.52 12.93
N ARG A 220 2.29 -14.31 12.20
CA ARG A 220 2.82 -13.90 10.90
C ARG A 220 1.74 -13.87 9.84
N ASN A 221 0.81 -14.82 9.89
CA ASN A 221 -0.16 -15.02 8.82
C ASN A 221 -1.44 -15.70 9.34
N ARG A 222 -2.49 -15.66 8.52
CA ARG A 222 -3.81 -16.22 8.88
C ARG A 222 -3.80 -17.73 8.90
N ALA A 223 -3.05 -18.36 8.00
CA ALA A 223 -2.90 -19.82 7.98
C ALA A 223 -2.47 -20.36 9.35
N SER A 224 -1.52 -19.68 10.01
CA SER A 224 -1.10 -19.99 11.39
C SER A 224 -2.24 -19.80 12.40
N GLY A 225 -3.00 -18.71 12.28
CA GLY A 225 -4.18 -18.45 13.12
C GLY A 225 -5.26 -19.52 12.99
N GLU A 226 -5.52 -20.01 11.77
CA GLU A 226 -6.48 -21.09 11.54
C GLU A 226 -5.99 -22.43 12.09
N ILE A 227 -4.68 -22.73 12.04
CA ILE A 227 -4.09 -23.90 12.70
C ILE A 227 -4.31 -23.81 14.21
N TYR A 228 -3.99 -22.68 14.85
CA TYR A 228 -4.20 -22.51 16.29
C TYR A 228 -5.68 -22.61 16.69
N LYS A 229 -6.61 -22.08 15.88
CA LYS A 229 -8.06 -22.24 16.12
C LYS A 229 -8.52 -23.70 16.04
N ARG A 230 -7.90 -24.53 15.18
CA ARG A 230 -8.20 -25.97 15.08
C ARG A 230 -7.62 -26.75 16.25
N ILE A 231 -6.44 -26.36 16.73
CA ILE A 231 -5.81 -26.97 17.89
C ILE A 231 -6.72 -26.84 19.12
N GLU A 232 -7.17 -25.62 19.44
CA GLU A 232 -8.13 -25.40 20.52
C GLU A 232 -8.79 -24.00 20.45
N LYS A 233 -10.04 -23.88 20.90
CA LYS A 233 -10.75 -22.59 20.98
C LYS A 233 -10.34 -21.82 22.24
N ASN A 234 -9.18 -21.18 22.19
CA ASN A 234 -8.69 -20.34 23.29
C ASN A 234 -9.15 -18.88 23.19
N HIS A 235 -9.15 -18.19 24.33
CA HIS A 235 -9.50 -16.76 24.46
C HIS A 235 -8.38 -15.79 24.01
N CYS A 236 -7.37 -16.26 23.27
CA CYS A 236 -6.24 -15.44 22.85
C CYS A 236 -6.66 -14.38 21.82
N GLN A 237 -6.33 -13.12 22.07
CA GLN A 237 -6.51 -12.06 21.07
C GLN A 237 -5.38 -12.11 20.04
N MET A 238 -5.69 -12.63 18.85
CA MET A 238 -4.76 -12.74 17.73
C MET A 238 -4.83 -11.52 16.80
N VAL A 239 -3.67 -11.04 16.37
CA VAL A 239 -3.52 -10.11 15.24
C VAL A 239 -2.45 -10.63 14.28
N PHE A 240 -2.51 -10.17 13.02
CA PHE A 240 -1.59 -10.62 11.97
C PHE A 240 -0.69 -9.47 11.54
N GLY A 241 0.63 -9.62 11.74
CA GLY A 241 1.62 -8.60 11.44
C GLY A 241 2.62 -9.08 10.40
N ALA A 242 2.77 -8.33 9.31
CA ALA A 242 3.82 -8.57 8.32
C ALA A 242 5.18 -8.11 8.88
N ARG A 243 6.19 -8.99 8.85
CA ARG A 243 7.58 -8.62 9.22
C ARG A 243 8.18 -7.60 8.26
N GLU A 244 7.75 -7.65 7.00
CA GLU A 244 8.20 -6.77 5.94
C GLU A 244 7.23 -5.63 5.71
N SER A 245 7.76 -4.43 5.48
CA SER A 245 6.96 -3.25 5.14
C SER A 245 6.57 -3.18 3.65
N ARG A 246 7.20 -4.02 2.82
CA ARG A 246 6.98 -4.02 1.37
C ARG A 246 5.67 -4.71 1.03
N THR A 247 4.77 -3.98 0.37
CA THR A 247 3.59 -4.59 -0.26
C THR A 247 3.98 -5.33 -1.53
N ILE A 248 3.45 -6.54 -1.74
CA ILE A 248 3.61 -7.30 -2.98
C ILE A 248 2.37 -7.16 -3.83
N ASP A 249 2.56 -6.74 -5.08
CA ASP A 249 1.48 -6.70 -6.06
C ASP A 249 1.25 -8.08 -6.69
N ILE A 250 -0.01 -8.52 -6.65
CA ILE A 250 -0.44 -9.82 -7.21
C ILE A 250 -0.15 -9.87 -8.70
N ASN A 251 -0.34 -8.75 -9.42
CA ASN A 251 -0.10 -8.71 -10.86
C ASN A 251 1.37 -8.99 -11.21
N SER A 252 2.30 -8.45 -10.42
CA SER A 252 3.74 -8.70 -10.62
C SER A 252 4.13 -10.17 -10.40
N LEU A 253 3.51 -10.84 -9.41
CA LEU A 253 3.68 -12.27 -9.20
C LEU A 253 3.17 -13.07 -10.40
N MET A 254 1.97 -12.73 -10.90
CA MET A 254 1.36 -13.39 -12.05
C MET A 254 2.20 -13.17 -13.32
N ALA A 255 2.70 -11.96 -13.56
CA ALA A 255 3.56 -11.67 -14.69
C ALA A 255 4.83 -12.52 -14.68
N ARG A 256 5.48 -12.67 -13.52
CA ARG A 256 6.66 -13.54 -13.39
C ARG A 256 6.33 -15.01 -13.57
N ARG A 257 5.18 -15.47 -13.08
CA ARG A 257 4.69 -16.83 -13.32
C ARG A 257 4.41 -17.07 -14.81
N ASN A 258 3.79 -16.12 -15.50
CA ASN A 258 3.49 -16.21 -16.93
C ASN A 258 4.76 -16.37 -17.79
N ILE A 259 5.89 -15.79 -17.37
CA ILE A 259 7.18 -16.03 -18.04
C ILE A 259 7.55 -17.51 -18.04
N VAL A 260 7.26 -18.25 -16.96
CA VAL A 260 7.53 -19.71 -16.87
C VAL A 260 6.53 -20.48 -17.73
N GLU A 261 5.26 -20.08 -17.73
CA GLU A 261 4.20 -20.71 -18.52
C GLU A 261 4.41 -20.58 -20.04
N GLN A 262 4.96 -19.46 -20.50
CA GLN A 262 5.13 -19.16 -21.93
C GLN A 262 6.46 -19.67 -22.53
N ARG A 263 7.35 -20.24 -21.71
CA ARG A 263 8.64 -20.75 -22.19
C ARG A 263 8.50 -22.11 -22.86
N GLU A 264 9.11 -22.27 -24.03
CA GLU A 264 9.22 -23.56 -24.73
C GLU A 264 10.05 -24.59 -23.93
N ALA A 265 11.11 -24.10 -23.27
CA ALA A 265 11.97 -24.86 -22.38
C ALA A 265 12.22 -24.10 -21.06
N ASN A 266 12.09 -24.81 -19.93
CA ASN A 266 12.14 -24.21 -18.59
C ASN A 266 13.37 -24.64 -17.79
N CYS A 267 13.80 -23.78 -16.88
CA CYS A 267 14.77 -24.14 -15.84
C CYS A 267 14.02 -24.80 -14.67
N VAL A 268 14.55 -25.92 -14.16
CA VAL A 268 14.05 -26.60 -12.97
C VAL A 268 15.08 -26.57 -11.86
N VAL A 269 14.64 -26.15 -10.66
CA VAL A 269 15.49 -26.15 -9.46
C VAL A 269 14.87 -27.04 -8.40
N ILE A 270 15.63 -28.02 -7.90
CA ILE A 270 15.20 -28.96 -6.86
C ILE A 270 15.72 -28.46 -5.50
N TYR A 271 14.82 -28.16 -4.57
CA TYR A 271 15.12 -27.65 -3.24
C TYR A 271 15.07 -28.77 -2.21
N LEU A 272 16.23 -29.12 -1.64
CA LEU A 272 16.34 -30.23 -0.68
C LEU A 272 16.10 -29.76 0.76
N THR A 273 15.47 -30.63 1.55
CA THR A 273 15.40 -30.49 3.01
C THR A 273 16.69 -30.99 3.67
N ALA A 274 16.82 -30.81 5.00
CA ALA A 274 18.00 -31.27 5.74
C ALA A 274 18.14 -32.80 5.78
N ILE A 275 17.05 -33.53 5.55
CA ILE A 275 16.98 -34.99 5.49
C ILE A 275 16.31 -35.32 4.17
N PHE A 276 17.06 -35.80 3.18
CA PHE A 276 16.54 -36.06 1.83
C PHE A 276 16.87 -37.48 1.36
N ASN A 277 16.10 -38.00 0.40
CA ASN A 277 16.30 -39.30 -0.23
C ASN A 277 17.12 -39.16 -1.52
N SER A 278 18.39 -39.52 -1.48
CA SER A 278 19.32 -39.37 -2.61
C SER A 278 18.93 -40.18 -3.85
N GLU A 279 18.33 -41.37 -3.67
CA GLU A 279 17.90 -42.23 -4.76
C GLU A 279 16.76 -41.59 -5.56
N ASN A 280 15.74 -41.07 -4.86
CA ASN A 280 14.59 -40.42 -5.48
C ASN A 280 14.98 -39.10 -6.16
N VAL A 281 15.85 -38.30 -5.54
CA VAL A 281 16.41 -37.10 -6.18
C VAL A 281 17.13 -37.46 -7.49
N THR A 282 17.93 -38.53 -7.49
CA THR A 282 18.66 -38.99 -8.69
C THR A 282 17.72 -39.45 -9.79
N LYS A 283 16.63 -40.16 -9.45
CA LYS A 283 15.59 -40.57 -10.40
C LYS A 283 14.89 -39.37 -11.02
N LEU A 284 14.53 -38.37 -10.21
CA LEU A 284 13.88 -37.14 -10.68
C LEU A 284 14.79 -36.36 -11.64
N VAL A 285 16.06 -36.13 -11.27
CA VAL A 285 17.03 -35.43 -12.13
C VAL A 285 17.17 -36.13 -13.49
N ARG A 286 17.25 -37.47 -13.51
CA ARG A 286 17.37 -38.23 -14.76
C ARG A 286 16.14 -38.04 -15.65
N ALA A 287 14.94 -38.08 -15.08
CA ALA A 287 13.69 -37.87 -15.81
C ALA A 287 13.60 -36.46 -16.42
N LEU A 288 13.98 -35.44 -15.65
CA LEU A 288 13.94 -34.04 -16.09
C LEU A 288 14.96 -33.75 -17.21
N LYS A 289 16.20 -34.25 -17.09
CA LYS A 289 17.25 -34.06 -18.10
C LYS A 289 16.97 -34.74 -19.44
N ALA A 290 16.10 -35.75 -19.45
CA ALA A 290 15.71 -36.45 -20.67
C ALA A 290 14.64 -35.70 -21.48
N SER A 291 14.04 -34.64 -20.93
CA SER A 291 12.99 -33.85 -21.60
C SER A 291 13.58 -32.73 -22.46
N THR A 292 13.00 -32.54 -23.64
CA THR A 292 13.30 -31.39 -24.53
C THR A 292 12.67 -30.07 -24.04
N HIS A 293 11.76 -30.13 -23.07
CA HIS A 293 11.10 -28.96 -22.48
C HIS A 293 11.83 -28.45 -21.22
N ILE A 294 12.98 -29.02 -20.88
CA ILE A 294 13.81 -28.61 -19.76
C ILE A 294 15.17 -28.17 -20.28
N GLU A 295 15.49 -26.89 -20.09
CA GLU A 295 16.77 -26.31 -20.53
C GLU A 295 17.89 -26.67 -19.54
N HIS A 296 17.64 -26.50 -18.24
CA HIS A 296 18.60 -26.73 -17.18
C HIS A 296 17.94 -27.33 -15.93
N VAL A 297 18.66 -28.25 -15.27
CA VAL A 297 18.30 -28.82 -13.97
C VAL A 297 19.40 -28.51 -12.97
N SER A 298 19.04 -27.86 -11.87
CA SER A 298 19.95 -27.53 -10.76
C SER A 298 19.38 -28.00 -9.41
N ILE A 299 20.24 -28.16 -8.42
CA ILE A 299 19.85 -28.52 -7.05
C ILE A 299 20.28 -27.39 -6.11
N LYS A 300 19.38 -26.99 -5.20
CA LYS A 300 19.71 -26.12 -4.07
C LYS A 300 19.67 -26.95 -2.78
N PRO A 301 20.83 -27.33 -2.21
CA PRO A 301 20.89 -28.06 -0.96
C PRO A 301 20.44 -27.21 0.24
N HIS A 302 19.97 -27.86 1.30
CA HIS A 302 19.74 -27.19 2.59
C HIS A 302 21.08 -26.65 3.17
N PRO A 303 21.13 -25.52 3.90
CA PRO A 303 22.38 -25.00 4.46
C PRO A 303 23.17 -26.00 5.35
N SER A 304 22.48 -26.93 6.01
CA SER A 304 23.10 -28.00 6.79
C SER A 304 23.73 -29.12 5.96
N PHE A 305 23.45 -29.18 4.65
CA PHE A 305 23.96 -30.23 3.75
C PHE A 305 25.48 -30.33 3.81
N TRP A 306 26.16 -29.19 3.72
CA TRP A 306 27.63 -29.09 3.71
C TRP A 306 28.31 -29.57 4.99
N LYS A 307 27.54 -29.82 6.07
CA LYS A 307 28.06 -30.33 7.33
C LYS A 307 28.01 -31.85 7.43
N VAL A 308 27.14 -32.49 6.66
CA VAL A 308 26.72 -33.89 6.88
C VAL A 308 26.97 -34.78 5.65
N HIS A 309 27.10 -34.17 4.48
CA HIS A 309 27.13 -34.88 3.21
C HIS A 309 28.36 -34.52 2.37
N ASP A 310 28.87 -35.51 1.63
CA ASP A 310 29.92 -35.30 0.64
C ASP A 310 29.35 -34.52 -0.57
N SER A 311 30.06 -33.49 -1.01
CA SER A 311 29.75 -32.71 -2.21
C SER A 311 29.59 -33.56 -3.48
N ASN A 312 30.14 -34.78 -3.51
CA ASN A 312 30.11 -35.68 -4.67
C ASN A 312 28.81 -36.48 -4.85
N ILE A 313 27.83 -36.37 -3.94
CA ILE A 313 26.57 -37.15 -4.01
C ILE A 313 25.80 -36.90 -5.32
N PHE A 314 25.89 -35.69 -5.91
CA PHE A 314 25.21 -35.33 -7.16
C PHE A 314 26.21 -35.04 -8.28
N GLN A 315 26.76 -36.08 -8.90
CA GLN A 315 27.64 -35.92 -10.05
C GLN A 315 26.87 -35.35 -11.26
N ASN A 316 27.49 -34.41 -11.98
CA ASN A 316 26.98 -33.79 -13.21
C ASN A 316 25.71 -32.94 -13.07
N VAL A 317 25.39 -32.39 -11.88
CA VAL A 317 24.28 -31.44 -11.67
C VAL A 317 24.82 -30.19 -10.98
N ALA A 318 24.38 -29.00 -11.40
CA ALA A 318 24.80 -27.76 -10.76
C ALA A 318 24.22 -27.65 -9.34
N LEU A 319 25.09 -27.46 -8.34
CA LEU A 319 24.71 -27.16 -6.96
C LEU A 319 24.73 -25.64 -6.75
N LEU A 320 23.60 -25.09 -6.33
CA LEU A 320 23.43 -23.66 -6.12
C LEU A 320 23.60 -23.31 -4.63
N SER A 321 24.55 -22.42 -4.32
CA SER A 321 24.71 -21.84 -2.97
C SER A 321 23.80 -20.64 -2.75
N ASP A 322 23.57 -19.85 -3.80
CA ASP A 322 22.93 -18.54 -3.71
C ASP A 322 21.42 -18.61 -3.94
N HIS A 323 20.72 -17.49 -3.75
CA HIS A 323 19.31 -17.38 -4.10
C HIS A 323 19.13 -17.27 -5.62
N VAL A 324 18.12 -17.96 -6.15
CA VAL A 324 17.78 -17.93 -7.57
C VAL A 324 16.71 -16.87 -7.78
N ASP A 325 17.05 -15.81 -8.52
CA ASP A 325 16.16 -14.68 -8.78
C ASP A 325 15.53 -14.70 -10.17
N THR A 326 15.91 -15.63 -11.05
CA THR A 326 15.28 -15.85 -12.35
C THR A 326 14.00 -16.69 -12.20
N PRO A 327 12.90 -16.41 -12.93
CA PRO A 327 11.71 -17.26 -12.92
C PRO A 327 12.02 -18.69 -13.36
N HIS A 328 11.54 -19.68 -12.60
CA HIS A 328 11.79 -21.11 -12.84
C HIS A 328 10.67 -22.00 -12.25
N ILE A 329 10.73 -23.30 -12.56
CA ILE A 329 9.93 -24.33 -11.90
C ILE A 329 10.72 -24.85 -10.68
N ALA A 330 10.17 -24.70 -9.48
CA ALA A 330 10.76 -25.20 -8.26
C ALA A 330 10.08 -26.50 -7.81
N VAL A 331 10.88 -27.53 -7.56
CA VAL A 331 10.42 -28.81 -6.98
C VAL A 331 10.96 -28.90 -5.55
N CYS A 332 10.07 -28.99 -4.58
CA CYS A 332 10.41 -28.96 -3.16
C CYS A 332 9.97 -30.25 -2.46
N GLY A 333 10.72 -30.71 -1.45
CA GLY A 333 10.21 -31.68 -0.48
C GLY A 333 9.25 -31.04 0.54
N ASN A 334 9.21 -31.57 1.77
CA ASN A 334 8.49 -30.99 2.90
C ASN A 334 9.23 -29.77 3.49
N SER A 335 9.32 -28.68 2.73
CA SER A 335 10.07 -27.47 3.09
C SER A 335 9.20 -26.21 3.13
N SER A 336 9.46 -25.33 4.10
CA SER A 336 8.82 -24.01 4.20
C SER A 336 9.29 -23.02 3.14
N VAL A 337 10.36 -23.34 2.37
CA VAL A 337 10.88 -22.49 1.28
C VAL A 337 9.85 -22.23 0.18
N VAL A 338 8.80 -23.07 0.09
CA VAL A 338 7.66 -22.91 -0.80
C VAL A 338 7.11 -21.49 -0.77
N LEU A 339 6.95 -20.89 0.42
CA LEU A 339 6.42 -19.53 0.56
C LEU A 339 7.35 -18.47 -0.06
N GLU A 340 8.66 -18.55 0.19
CA GLU A 340 9.66 -17.64 -0.38
C GLU A 340 9.69 -17.72 -1.92
N LEU A 341 9.50 -18.93 -2.46
CA LEU A 341 9.52 -19.15 -3.91
C LEU A 341 8.26 -18.64 -4.59
N LEU A 342 7.09 -18.85 -3.99
CA LEU A 342 5.82 -18.29 -4.45
C LEU A 342 5.82 -16.76 -4.36
N GLU A 343 6.41 -16.21 -3.30
CA GLU A 343 6.60 -14.76 -3.11
C GLU A 343 7.46 -14.12 -4.21
N LYS A 344 8.34 -14.88 -4.85
CA LYS A 344 9.14 -14.45 -6.01
C LYS A 344 8.46 -14.72 -7.36
N GLY A 345 7.22 -15.24 -7.36
CA GLY A 345 6.45 -15.52 -8.56
C GLY A 345 6.91 -16.76 -9.34
N ASN A 346 7.56 -17.73 -8.68
CA ASN A 346 7.92 -19.00 -9.32
C ASN A 346 6.74 -19.98 -9.38
N VAL A 347 6.83 -20.97 -10.28
CA VAL A 347 5.92 -22.13 -10.27
C VAL A 347 6.49 -23.15 -9.31
N VAL A 348 5.73 -23.52 -8.26
CA VAL A 348 6.23 -24.38 -7.18
C VAL A 348 5.35 -25.62 -7.07
N VAL A 349 5.98 -26.79 -7.00
CA VAL A 349 5.33 -28.09 -6.75
C VAL A 349 6.07 -28.84 -5.65
N GLN A 350 5.34 -29.72 -4.95
CA GLN A 350 5.94 -30.56 -3.90
C GLN A 350 6.05 -32.02 -4.31
N ASP A 351 7.24 -32.60 -4.14
CA ASP A 351 7.51 -34.01 -4.30
C ASP A 351 7.86 -34.61 -2.93
N PHE A 352 6.89 -35.28 -2.31
CA PHE A 352 7.05 -35.87 -0.99
C PHE A 352 7.98 -37.10 -0.99
N SER A 353 8.39 -37.61 -2.16
CA SER A 353 9.38 -38.69 -2.23
C SER A 353 10.82 -38.21 -2.01
N LEU A 354 11.04 -36.89 -2.02
CA LEU A 354 12.37 -36.30 -1.84
C LEU A 354 12.87 -36.35 -0.39
N ASP A 355 12.02 -36.62 0.59
CA ASP A 355 12.40 -36.73 2.00
C ASP A 355 11.52 -37.71 2.79
N ASP A 356 12.02 -38.16 3.94
CA ASP A 356 11.31 -39.07 4.85
C ASP A 356 10.57 -38.30 5.96
N ILE A 357 9.94 -37.18 5.59
CA ILE A 357 9.11 -36.36 6.48
C ILE A 357 7.64 -36.74 6.26
N LYS A 358 6.79 -36.55 7.28
CA LYS A 358 5.34 -36.78 7.17
C LYS A 358 4.77 -36.04 5.95
N LEU A 359 4.00 -36.76 5.14
CA LEU A 359 3.37 -36.22 3.94
C LEU A 359 2.61 -34.92 4.21
N ASP A 360 2.83 -33.93 3.35
CA ASP A 360 2.26 -32.59 3.41
C ASP A 360 2.34 -31.95 4.81
N TYR A 361 3.55 -31.97 5.39
CA TYR A 361 3.79 -31.56 6.78
C TYR A 361 3.23 -30.16 7.11
N TYR A 362 3.38 -29.20 6.18
CA TYR A 362 2.88 -27.84 6.30
C TYR A 362 1.44 -27.65 5.76
N GLY A 363 0.90 -28.65 5.06
CA GLY A 363 -0.44 -28.58 4.50
C GLY A 363 -0.57 -27.73 3.23
N PHE A 364 0.52 -27.44 2.52
CA PHE A 364 0.47 -26.54 1.36
C PHE A 364 -0.29 -27.17 0.19
N VAL A 365 -0.18 -28.50 -0.01
CA VAL A 365 -0.93 -29.19 -1.08
C VAL A 365 -2.41 -29.30 -0.72
N ARG A 366 -2.74 -29.80 0.48
CA ARG A 366 -4.15 -29.96 0.91
C ARG A 366 -4.91 -28.64 1.01
N ASN A 367 -4.21 -27.53 1.26
CA ASN A 367 -4.81 -26.19 1.30
C ASN A 367 -4.87 -25.52 -0.08
N GLY A 368 -4.47 -26.20 -1.15
CA GLY A 368 -4.54 -25.69 -2.52
C GLY A 368 -3.53 -24.58 -2.84
N LEU A 369 -2.45 -24.45 -2.06
CA LEU A 369 -1.40 -23.45 -2.31
C LEU A 369 -0.50 -23.86 -3.48
N VAL A 370 -0.12 -25.14 -3.51
CA VAL A 370 0.71 -25.77 -4.54
C VAL A 370 0.11 -27.14 -4.90
N LYS A 371 0.57 -27.73 -6.00
CA LYS A 371 0.23 -29.12 -6.34
C LYS A 371 1.34 -30.07 -5.92
N GLU A 372 0.95 -31.31 -5.68
CA GLU A 372 1.90 -32.42 -5.69
C GLU A 372 2.53 -32.54 -7.09
N VAL A 373 3.80 -32.92 -7.15
CA VAL A 373 4.57 -32.98 -8.38
C VAL A 373 3.89 -33.89 -9.41
N ASN A 374 3.83 -33.43 -10.64
CA ASN A 374 3.52 -34.27 -11.80
C ASN A 374 4.71 -34.21 -12.75
N VAL A 375 5.67 -35.12 -12.55
CA VAL A 375 6.90 -35.18 -13.35
C VAL A 375 6.61 -35.30 -14.84
N LYS A 376 5.55 -36.04 -15.21
CA LYS A 376 5.11 -36.16 -16.61
C LYS A 376 4.68 -34.81 -17.18
N ALA A 377 3.88 -34.03 -16.44
CA ALA A 377 3.47 -32.70 -16.87
C ALA A 377 4.67 -31.74 -17.01
N ILE A 378 5.64 -31.79 -16.09
CA ILE A 378 6.90 -31.03 -16.21
C ILE A 378 7.64 -31.42 -17.49
N CYS A 379 7.87 -32.72 -17.71
CA CYS A 379 8.59 -33.23 -18.88
C CYS A 379 7.86 -32.99 -20.21
N GLN A 380 6.55 -32.71 -20.20
CA GLN A 380 5.73 -32.40 -21.37
C GLN A 380 5.55 -30.89 -21.58
N GLY A 381 6.15 -30.04 -20.74
CA GLY A 381 5.98 -28.58 -20.81
C GLY A 381 4.58 -28.09 -20.40
N ASN A 382 3.75 -28.93 -19.78
CA ASN A 382 2.42 -28.55 -19.32
C ASN A 382 2.50 -27.86 -17.95
N VAL A 383 2.94 -26.60 -17.95
CA VAL A 383 3.13 -25.79 -16.73
C VAL A 383 1.80 -25.48 -16.04
N GLU A 384 0.73 -25.26 -16.81
CA GLU A 384 -0.62 -24.98 -16.27
C GLU A 384 -1.11 -26.11 -15.36
N ALA A 385 -0.85 -27.37 -15.73
CA ALA A 385 -1.20 -28.52 -14.91
C ALA A 385 -0.49 -28.55 -13.54
N LEU A 386 0.62 -27.84 -13.38
CA LEU A 386 1.41 -27.75 -12.14
C LEU A 386 0.90 -26.69 -11.16
N ILE A 387 0.00 -25.81 -11.61
CA ILE A 387 -0.49 -24.68 -10.82
C ILE A 387 -1.83 -25.05 -10.17
N ALA A 388 -1.96 -24.79 -8.87
CA ALA A 388 -3.24 -24.94 -8.17
C ALA A 388 -4.20 -23.81 -8.54
N GLU A 389 -5.46 -24.15 -8.81
CA GLU A 389 -6.52 -23.25 -9.30
C GLU A 389 -6.70 -22.02 -8.39
N ASN A 390 -6.67 -22.22 -7.07
CA ASN A 390 -6.85 -21.16 -6.08
C ASN A 390 -5.53 -20.71 -5.42
N SER A 391 -4.38 -20.94 -6.07
CA SER A 391 -3.06 -20.73 -5.46
C SER A 391 -2.85 -19.30 -4.96
N ILE A 392 -3.35 -18.27 -5.64
CA ILE A 392 -3.21 -16.86 -5.22
C ILE A 392 -4.08 -16.53 -4.00
N GLU A 393 -5.32 -17.03 -3.99
CA GLU A 393 -6.21 -16.87 -2.83
C GLU A 393 -5.63 -17.58 -1.62
N ALA A 394 -5.18 -18.83 -1.78
CA ALA A 394 -4.49 -19.57 -0.74
C ALA A 394 -3.22 -18.85 -0.27
N LEU A 395 -2.39 -18.33 -1.20
CA LEU A 395 -1.16 -17.61 -0.88
C LEU A 395 -1.41 -16.37 -0.02
N SER A 396 -2.54 -15.69 -0.20
CA SER A 396 -2.92 -14.53 0.60
C SER A 396 -3.03 -14.83 2.10
N GLU A 397 -3.40 -16.06 2.46
CA GLU A 397 -3.50 -16.52 3.86
C GLU A 397 -2.12 -16.73 4.51
N TYR A 398 -1.07 -16.87 3.71
CA TYR A 398 0.32 -17.09 4.15
C TYR A 398 1.18 -15.82 4.05
N LEU A 399 0.91 -14.93 3.09
CA LEU A 399 1.66 -13.70 2.85
C LEU A 399 0.85 -12.46 3.26
N PRO A 400 0.98 -11.95 4.50
CA PRO A 400 0.20 -10.81 5.01
C PRO A 400 0.50 -9.49 4.26
N HIS A 401 1.59 -9.42 3.51
CA HIS A 401 2.02 -8.25 2.75
C HIS A 401 1.56 -8.29 1.27
N LEU A 402 0.83 -9.33 0.86
CA LEU A 402 0.19 -9.39 -0.45
C LEU A 402 -0.95 -8.35 -0.56
N ASN A 403 -0.98 -7.57 -1.64
CA ASN A 403 -1.91 -6.46 -1.85
C ASN A 403 -3.34 -6.95 -2.15
N ASN A 404 -4.10 -7.29 -1.11
CA ASN A 404 -5.52 -7.61 -1.23
C ASN A 404 -6.34 -6.98 -0.10
N LYS A 405 -7.66 -7.00 -0.25
CA LYS A 405 -8.61 -6.41 0.70
C LYS A 405 -8.44 -6.94 2.13
N ARG A 406 -8.21 -8.26 2.27
CA ARG A 406 -8.20 -8.96 3.56
C ARG A 406 -6.92 -8.64 4.35
N ASN A 407 -5.78 -8.67 3.68
CA ASN A 407 -4.47 -8.37 4.26
C ASN A 407 -4.33 -6.89 4.62
N LYS A 408 -4.92 -6.00 3.81
CA LYS A 408 -5.05 -4.58 4.15
C LYS A 408 -5.80 -4.37 5.46
N LEU A 409 -6.89 -5.12 5.69
CA LEU A 409 -7.64 -5.07 6.94
C LEU A 409 -6.80 -5.60 8.13
N ASP A 410 -6.01 -6.63 7.93
CA ASP A 410 -5.11 -7.15 8.97
C ASP A 410 -4.02 -6.15 9.34
N LYS A 411 -3.41 -5.49 8.35
CA LYS A 411 -2.49 -4.37 8.58
C LYS A 411 -3.14 -3.32 9.47
N CYS A 412 -4.41 -2.98 9.22
CA CYS A 412 -5.14 -2.05 10.07
C CYS A 412 -5.33 -2.55 11.51
N ASN A 413 -5.76 -3.80 11.68
CA ASN A 413 -6.00 -4.38 13.00
C ASN A 413 -4.69 -4.51 13.78
N PHE A 414 -3.59 -4.81 13.10
CA PHE A 414 -2.25 -4.83 13.66
C PHE A 414 -1.81 -3.44 14.13
N THR A 415 -1.93 -2.40 13.31
CA THR A 415 -1.60 -1.02 13.70
C THR A 415 -2.42 -0.55 14.92
N ASP A 416 -3.72 -0.84 14.95
CA ASP A 416 -4.58 -0.54 16.10
C ASP A 416 -4.10 -1.27 17.37
N PHE A 417 -3.81 -2.57 17.25
CA PHE A 417 -3.32 -3.36 18.35
C PHE A 417 -1.98 -2.86 18.91
N ILE A 418 -1.03 -2.52 18.04
CA ILE A 418 0.26 -1.92 18.44
C ILE A 418 0.04 -0.59 19.16
N SER A 419 -0.87 0.26 18.67
CA SER A 419 -1.19 1.54 19.33
C SER A 419 -1.77 1.34 20.74
N LYS A 420 -2.67 0.36 20.89
CA LYS A 420 -3.23 -0.01 22.21
C LYS A 420 -2.17 -0.57 23.15
N LEU A 421 -1.31 -1.48 22.66
CA LEU A 421 -0.20 -2.02 23.45
C LEU A 421 0.71 -0.89 23.94
N ASN A 422 1.10 0.03 23.05
CA ASN A 422 1.97 1.15 23.40
C ASN A 422 1.36 2.03 24.52
N THR A 423 0.06 2.34 24.38
CA THR A 423 -0.70 3.16 25.34
C THR A 423 -0.83 2.51 26.72
N VAL A 424 -0.99 1.19 26.76
CA VAL A 424 -1.28 0.46 28.01
C VAL A 424 0.01 0.09 28.75
N TYR A 425 1.04 -0.35 28.02
CA TYR A 425 2.19 -1.04 28.61
C TYR A 425 3.52 -0.28 28.51
N PHE A 426 3.69 0.60 27.51
CA PHE A 426 5.01 1.19 27.19
C PHE A 426 5.14 2.68 27.55
N ASN A 427 4.06 3.47 27.51
CA ASN A 427 4.13 4.92 27.72
C ASN A 427 3.42 5.37 29.01
N ASN A 428 4.17 5.48 30.12
CA ASN A 428 3.64 5.92 31.42
C ASN A 428 3.31 7.43 31.48
N GLU A 429 4.00 8.29 30.70
CA GLU A 429 3.78 9.75 30.74
C GLU A 429 2.61 10.24 29.86
N SER A 430 2.06 9.41 28.95
CA SER A 430 1.25 9.90 27.83
C SER A 430 -0.17 9.34 27.71
N ARG A 431 -0.83 8.95 28.80
CA ARG A 431 -2.30 8.72 28.73
C ARG A 431 -3.07 9.99 28.30
N ALA A 432 -2.47 11.18 28.44
CA ALA A 432 -3.05 12.47 28.00
C ALA A 432 -2.54 13.01 26.65
N ARG A 433 -1.29 12.69 26.24
CA ARG A 433 -0.66 13.27 25.01
C ARG A 433 -0.99 12.54 23.71
N ILE A 434 -1.54 11.33 23.76
CA ILE A 434 -1.85 10.53 22.56
C ILE A 434 -2.95 11.18 21.69
N ARG A 435 -3.76 12.11 22.23
CA ARG A 435 -4.71 12.87 21.41
C ARG A 435 -4.07 13.90 20.48
N THR A 436 -2.77 14.18 20.63
CA THR A 436 -2.05 15.22 19.86
C THR A 436 -0.79 14.72 19.16
N SER A 437 -0.44 13.42 19.25
CA SER A 437 0.75 12.86 18.60
C SER A 437 0.47 12.46 17.14
N PRO A 438 1.42 12.67 16.20
CA PRO A 438 1.44 12.09 14.84
C PRO A 438 1.08 10.60 14.78
N VAL A 439 1.36 9.82 15.84
CA VAL A 439 0.99 8.39 15.93
C VAL A 439 -0.52 8.14 16.01
N PHE A 440 -1.30 9.10 16.51
CA PHE A 440 -2.76 9.07 16.41
C PHE A 440 -3.20 9.19 14.94
N TYR A 441 -2.50 10.00 14.15
CA TYR A 441 -2.85 10.23 12.73
C TYR A 441 -2.54 8.99 11.87
N ILE A 442 -1.46 8.27 12.18
CA ILE A 442 -1.07 7.02 11.49
C ILE A 442 -2.04 5.86 11.83
N SER A 443 -2.62 5.86 13.04
CA SER A 443 -3.58 4.82 13.46
C SER A 443 -5.03 5.12 13.09
N VAL A 444 -5.42 6.39 12.88
CA VAL A 444 -6.80 6.78 12.52
C VAL A 444 -7.22 6.26 11.15
N VAL A 445 -6.38 6.35 10.10
CA VAL A 445 -6.76 5.85 8.76
C VAL A 445 -7.09 4.35 8.80
N PRO A 446 -6.24 3.47 9.35
CA PRO A 446 -6.55 2.04 9.45
C PRO A 446 -7.71 1.73 10.43
N LEU A 447 -7.80 2.44 11.56
CA LEU A 447 -8.88 2.30 12.56
C LEU A 447 -10.25 2.66 11.98
N SER A 448 -10.35 3.80 11.32
CA SER A 448 -11.57 4.27 10.66
C SER A 448 -12.02 3.27 9.60
N PHE A 449 -11.08 2.70 8.84
CA PHE A 449 -11.38 1.70 7.82
C PHE A 449 -11.84 0.36 8.42
N SER A 450 -11.14 -0.15 9.43
CA SER A 450 -11.53 -1.40 10.13
C SER A 450 -12.95 -1.29 10.72
N ARG A 451 -13.31 -0.15 11.32
CA ARG A 451 -14.65 0.09 11.86
C ARG A 451 -15.75 0.06 10.80
N ILE A 452 -15.51 0.68 9.65
CA ILE A 452 -16.48 0.71 8.55
C ILE A 452 -16.69 -0.68 7.97
N ILE A 453 -15.60 -1.42 7.70
CA ILE A 453 -15.69 -2.79 7.17
C ILE A 453 -16.37 -3.73 8.17
N ASN A 454 -16.00 -3.66 9.44
CA ASN A 454 -16.52 -4.55 10.47
C ASN A 454 -17.91 -4.14 10.98
N LYS A 455 -18.56 -3.12 10.38
CA LYS A 455 -19.88 -2.60 10.77
C LYS A 455 -20.00 -2.27 12.27
N ARG A 456 -18.90 -1.92 12.95
CA ARG A 456 -18.94 -1.59 14.38
C ARG A 456 -19.46 -0.18 14.56
N THR A 457 -20.61 -0.05 15.22
CA THR A 457 -21.28 1.22 15.54
C THR A 457 -21.02 1.63 16.99
N ASP A 458 -19.77 1.56 17.45
CA ASP A 458 -19.46 1.96 18.81
C ASP A 458 -19.67 3.48 18.94
N SER A 459 -20.62 3.89 19.80
CA SER A 459 -21.20 5.24 19.88
C SER A 459 -20.33 6.31 20.57
N TRP A 460 -19.13 5.96 21.04
CA TRP A 460 -18.36 6.76 21.99
C TRP A 460 -17.35 7.73 21.37
N LEU A 461 -17.23 7.83 20.03
CA LEU A 461 -16.35 8.80 19.38
C LEU A 461 -17.11 9.82 18.52
N ASN A 462 -16.76 11.10 18.70
CA ASN A 462 -17.11 12.15 17.76
C ASN A 462 -16.44 11.86 16.39
N GLU A 463 -17.23 11.78 15.32
CA GLU A 463 -16.74 11.50 13.96
C GLU A 463 -16.03 12.70 13.32
N LEU A 464 -16.31 13.94 13.76
CA LEU A 464 -15.75 15.14 13.13
C LEU A 464 -14.21 15.24 13.24
N PRO A 465 -13.57 15.00 14.40
CA PRO A 465 -12.11 14.97 14.49
C PRO A 465 -11.48 13.92 13.57
N GLN A 466 -12.10 12.74 13.44
CA GLN A 466 -11.62 11.68 12.54
C GLN A 466 -11.70 12.14 11.08
N ILE A 467 -12.85 12.66 10.65
CA ILE A 467 -13.03 13.21 9.30
C ILE A 467 -12.03 14.33 9.03
N THR A 468 -11.71 15.18 10.02
CA THR A 468 -10.72 16.24 9.88
C THR A 468 -9.33 15.68 9.60
N ILE A 469 -8.90 14.66 10.34
CA ILE A 469 -7.64 13.95 10.13
C ILE A 469 -7.60 13.28 8.75
N LEU A 470 -8.69 12.61 8.37
CA LEU A 470 -8.82 11.94 7.08
C LEU A 470 -8.80 12.93 5.91
N ASN A 471 -9.34 14.14 6.08
CA ASN A 471 -9.21 15.21 5.08
C ASN A 471 -7.73 15.61 4.90
N VAL A 472 -6.97 15.79 5.98
CA VAL A 472 -5.53 16.09 5.88
C VAL A 472 -4.79 14.96 5.17
N ALA A 473 -5.05 13.70 5.54
CA ALA A 473 -4.45 12.54 4.88
C ALA A 473 -4.83 12.47 3.39
N PHE A 474 -6.08 12.78 3.05
CA PHE A 474 -6.56 12.83 1.66
C PHE A 474 -5.86 13.94 0.86
N ASP A 475 -5.74 15.14 1.45
CA ASP A 475 -5.09 16.30 0.83
C ASP A 475 -3.59 16.05 0.62
N ASN A 476 -2.94 15.34 1.55
CA ASN A 476 -1.56 14.89 1.45
C ASN A 476 -1.34 13.68 0.53
N ARG A 477 -2.41 13.15 -0.07
CA ARG A 477 -2.38 11.97 -0.95
C ARG A 477 -1.78 10.75 -0.25
N ASN A 478 -2.12 10.53 1.02
CA ASN A 478 -1.63 9.40 1.79
C ASN A 478 -1.96 8.07 1.07
N VAL A 479 -0.91 7.29 0.80
CA VAL A 479 -1.00 6.08 -0.03
C VAL A 479 -1.92 5.03 0.59
N ASP A 480 -1.81 4.79 1.91
CA ASP A 480 -2.67 3.83 2.60
C ASP A 480 -4.15 4.20 2.46
N LEU A 481 -4.51 5.48 2.65
CA LEU A 481 -5.87 5.96 2.48
C LEU A 481 -6.39 5.79 1.03
N LEU A 482 -5.56 6.09 0.04
CA LEU A 482 -5.93 5.93 -1.38
C LEU A 482 -6.16 4.46 -1.74
N GLU A 483 -5.35 3.55 -1.18
CA GLU A 483 -5.47 2.11 -1.34
C GLU A 483 -6.76 1.51 -0.76
N PHE A 484 -7.40 2.22 0.17
CA PHE A 484 -8.65 1.80 0.79
C PHE A 484 -9.90 2.20 -0.01
N PHE A 485 -9.86 3.27 -0.81
CA PHE A 485 -11.05 3.73 -1.55
C PHE A 485 -11.70 2.68 -2.46
N PRO A 486 -10.96 1.87 -3.24
CA PRO A 486 -11.57 0.83 -4.07
C PRO A 486 -12.37 -0.21 -3.29
N LEU A 487 -12.09 -0.37 -1.99
CA LEU A 487 -12.67 -1.39 -1.13
C LEU A 487 -13.97 -0.96 -0.44
N ILE A 488 -14.33 0.33 -0.51
CA ILE A 488 -15.50 0.92 0.15
C ILE A 488 -16.77 0.59 -0.63
N ASP A 489 -17.69 -0.16 -0.03
CA ASP A 489 -19.02 -0.38 -0.62
C ASP A 489 -19.96 0.81 -0.45
N PHE A 490 -20.99 0.85 -1.32
CA PHE A 490 -22.08 1.83 -1.24
C PHE A 490 -23.33 1.32 -0.52
N ASN A 491 -23.34 0.03 -0.15
CA ASN A 491 -24.46 -0.64 0.51
C ASN A 491 -24.74 -0.03 1.90
N GLY A 492 -25.73 0.86 1.95
CA GLY A 492 -26.21 1.51 3.17
C GLY A 492 -25.23 2.54 3.75
N THR A 493 -25.74 3.72 4.09
CA THR A 493 -24.96 4.82 4.69
C THR A 493 -25.47 5.10 6.09
N LYS A 494 -24.72 4.67 7.12
CA LYS A 494 -25.17 4.73 8.52
C LYS A 494 -24.38 5.68 9.41
N THR A 495 -23.19 6.12 8.98
CA THR A 495 -22.30 6.97 9.77
C THR A 495 -21.71 8.08 8.90
N ALA A 496 -21.33 9.21 9.50
CA ALA A 496 -20.77 10.33 8.74
C ALA A 496 -19.39 9.98 8.18
N LEU A 497 -18.64 9.11 8.85
CA LEU A 497 -17.38 8.56 8.38
C LEU A 497 -17.58 7.72 7.11
N LYS A 498 -18.59 6.84 7.05
CA LYS A 498 -18.89 6.06 5.83
C LYS A 498 -19.32 6.97 4.68
N PHE A 499 -20.19 7.94 4.96
CA PHE A 499 -20.56 8.97 3.98
C PHE A 499 -19.32 9.71 3.46
N TRP A 500 -18.39 10.08 4.35
CA TRP A 500 -17.14 10.74 3.96
C TRP A 500 -16.32 9.88 3.00
N MET A 501 -16.08 8.60 3.32
CA MET A 501 -15.31 7.71 2.44
C MET A 501 -15.99 7.50 1.09
N GLN A 502 -17.30 7.29 1.07
CA GLN A 502 -18.09 7.17 -0.17
C GLN A 502 -18.02 8.46 -1.00
N SER A 503 -18.19 9.63 -0.36
CA SER A 503 -18.10 10.92 -1.04
C SER A 503 -16.72 11.14 -1.65
N LYS A 504 -15.65 10.78 -0.94
CA LYS A 504 -14.27 10.89 -1.44
C LYS A 504 -13.96 9.90 -2.53
N ARG A 505 -14.53 8.69 -2.49
CA ARG A 505 -14.46 7.74 -3.61
C ARG A 505 -15.05 8.39 -4.87
N ILE A 506 -16.31 8.88 -4.81
CA ILE A 506 -16.96 9.59 -5.94
C ILE A 506 -16.10 10.76 -6.45
N GLU A 507 -15.61 11.61 -5.55
CA GLU A 507 -14.78 12.79 -5.91
C GLU A 507 -13.44 12.40 -6.54
N TRP A 508 -12.81 11.34 -6.03
CA TRP A 508 -11.46 10.96 -6.39
C TRP A 508 -11.43 10.12 -7.67
N ASN A 509 -12.08 8.96 -7.66
CA ASN A 509 -11.97 7.99 -8.76
C ASN A 509 -13.12 8.07 -9.77
N GLY A 510 -14.05 9.01 -9.58
CA GLY A 510 -15.19 9.20 -10.47
C GLY A 510 -16.23 8.09 -10.38
N TYR A 511 -16.22 7.26 -9.33
CA TYR A 511 -17.22 6.22 -9.13
C TYR A 511 -18.64 6.80 -9.17
N ARG A 512 -19.51 6.17 -9.95
CA ARG A 512 -20.92 6.55 -10.05
C ARG A 512 -21.77 5.55 -9.27
N PRO A 513 -22.33 5.94 -8.10
CA PRO A 513 -23.26 5.07 -7.38
C PRO A 513 -24.52 4.85 -8.22
N ASP A 514 -25.19 3.72 -8.00
CA ASP A 514 -26.51 3.51 -8.56
C ASP A 514 -27.54 4.46 -7.90
N ASN A 515 -28.74 4.51 -8.48
CA ASN A 515 -29.79 5.41 -8.00
C ASN A 515 -30.24 5.10 -6.56
N SER A 516 -30.25 3.83 -6.14
CA SER A 516 -30.63 3.44 -4.78
C SER A 516 -29.62 3.90 -3.74
N ASP A 517 -28.34 3.65 -3.99
CA ASP A 517 -27.23 4.06 -3.13
C ASP A 517 -27.13 5.58 -3.04
N LEU A 518 -27.29 6.27 -4.19
CA LEU A 518 -27.30 7.73 -4.24
C LEU A 518 -28.44 8.30 -3.36
N LYS A 519 -29.65 7.77 -3.47
CA LYS A 519 -30.78 8.18 -2.63
C LYS A 519 -30.52 7.91 -1.15
N ALA A 520 -29.92 6.78 -0.80
CA ALA A 520 -29.59 6.42 0.58
C ALA A 520 -28.53 7.38 1.17
N MET A 521 -27.48 7.70 0.42
CA MET A 521 -26.45 8.67 0.84
C MET A 521 -27.05 10.06 1.09
N ILE A 522 -27.88 10.55 0.16
CA ILE A 522 -28.48 11.88 0.25
C ILE A 522 -29.52 11.93 1.37
N GLY A 523 -30.34 10.89 1.52
CA GLY A 523 -31.26 10.73 2.65
C GLY A 523 -30.52 10.80 3.97
N PHE A 524 -29.44 10.03 4.14
CA PHE A 524 -28.59 10.08 5.34
C PHE A 524 -28.08 11.50 5.61
N ALA A 525 -27.53 12.20 4.61
CA ALA A 525 -27.01 13.55 4.80
C ALA A 525 -28.09 14.55 5.27
N LEU A 526 -29.32 14.44 4.76
CA LEU A 526 -30.44 15.32 5.08
C LEU A 526 -31.14 14.97 6.40
N GLU A 527 -31.19 13.70 6.78
CA GLU A 527 -31.90 13.20 7.96
C GLU A 527 -31.02 13.09 9.21
N ASN A 528 -29.71 12.89 9.05
CA ASN A 528 -28.79 12.67 10.17
C ASN A 528 -28.79 13.85 11.16
N ALA A 529 -29.02 13.54 12.44
CA ALA A 529 -29.01 14.47 13.55
C ALA A 529 -27.63 14.50 14.23
N CYS A 530 -26.68 15.20 13.61
CA CYS A 530 -25.34 15.45 14.16
C CYS A 530 -25.14 16.93 14.50
N GLU A 531 -23.97 17.26 15.07
CA GLU A 531 -23.57 18.64 15.35
C GLU A 531 -23.60 19.54 14.09
N ARG A 532 -23.92 20.82 14.29
CA ARG A 532 -24.18 21.81 13.22
C ARG A 532 -23.08 21.87 12.16
N ARG A 533 -21.80 21.79 12.57
CA ARG A 533 -20.65 21.85 11.64
C ARG A 533 -20.60 20.65 10.71
N LEU A 534 -20.74 19.44 11.26
CA LEU A 534 -20.77 18.20 10.48
C LEU A 534 -22.00 18.15 9.59
N LYS A 535 -23.16 18.58 10.09
CA LYS A 535 -24.40 18.65 9.31
C LYS A 535 -24.28 19.54 8.08
N GLY A 536 -23.74 20.75 8.24
CA GLY A 536 -23.54 21.66 7.11
C GLY A 536 -22.58 21.10 6.07
N TRP A 537 -21.54 20.37 6.51
CA TRP A 537 -20.63 19.68 5.60
C TRP A 537 -21.32 18.53 4.84
N LEU A 538 -22.11 17.69 5.52
CA LEU A 538 -22.87 16.59 4.90
C LEU A 538 -23.83 17.10 3.83
N GLU A 539 -24.64 18.12 4.14
CA GLU A 539 -25.59 18.69 3.18
C GLU A 539 -24.89 19.34 1.97
N THR A 540 -23.78 20.04 2.20
CA THR A 540 -22.95 20.60 1.12
C THR A 540 -22.43 19.50 0.20
N LYS A 541 -21.99 18.38 0.76
CA LYS A 541 -21.50 17.24 -0.02
C LYS A 541 -22.59 16.44 -0.70
N ALA A 542 -23.77 16.33 -0.11
CA ALA A 542 -24.94 15.76 -0.75
C ALA A 542 -25.32 16.55 -2.01
N PHE A 543 -25.27 17.90 -1.96
CA PHE A 543 -25.47 18.74 -3.13
C PHE A 543 -24.42 18.48 -4.22
N ASP A 544 -23.14 18.49 -3.86
CA ASP A 544 -22.02 18.21 -4.78
C ASP A 544 -22.21 16.85 -5.48
N ILE A 545 -22.54 15.80 -4.72
CA ILE A 545 -22.76 14.45 -5.24
C ILE A 545 -23.99 14.40 -6.17
N ALA A 546 -25.11 15.01 -5.76
CA ALA A 546 -26.33 15.05 -6.57
C ALA A 546 -26.11 15.74 -7.92
N LEU A 547 -25.35 16.84 -7.92
CA LEU A 547 -25.00 17.61 -9.10
C LEU A 547 -24.11 16.79 -10.04
N ARG A 548 -23.07 16.14 -9.50
CA ARG A 548 -22.16 15.28 -10.26
C ARG A 548 -22.87 14.07 -10.88
N ALA A 549 -23.85 13.51 -10.17
CA ALA A 549 -24.69 12.42 -10.68
C ALA A 549 -25.75 12.89 -11.69
N ASN A 550 -25.82 14.21 -11.97
CA ASN A 550 -26.81 14.83 -12.86
C ASN A 550 -28.27 14.51 -12.47
N SER A 551 -28.54 14.29 -11.18
CA SER A 551 -29.79 13.73 -10.68
C SER A 551 -30.78 14.82 -10.23
N HIS A 552 -31.75 15.17 -11.08
CA HIS A 552 -32.74 16.24 -10.82
C HIS A 552 -33.50 16.07 -9.50
N GLU A 553 -34.09 14.90 -9.26
CA GLU A 553 -34.85 14.61 -8.03
C GLU A 553 -34.03 14.92 -6.78
N ASN A 554 -32.80 14.42 -6.73
CA ASN A 554 -31.91 14.61 -5.60
C ASN A 554 -31.38 16.05 -5.46
N VAL A 555 -31.10 16.75 -6.57
CA VAL A 555 -30.70 18.17 -6.52
C VAL A 555 -31.82 19.01 -5.90
N VAL A 556 -33.06 18.84 -6.36
CA VAL A 556 -34.23 19.52 -5.81
C VAL A 556 -34.46 19.13 -4.35
N LYS A 557 -34.32 17.85 -4.00
CA LYS A 557 -34.43 17.36 -2.62
C LYS A 557 -33.45 18.06 -1.69
N VAL A 558 -32.18 18.15 -2.06
CA VAL A 558 -31.16 18.84 -1.24
C VAL A 558 -31.46 20.33 -1.13
N LEU A 559 -31.85 21.00 -2.22
CA LEU A 559 -32.18 22.43 -2.20
C LEU A 559 -33.41 22.76 -1.33
N THR A 560 -34.37 21.85 -1.22
CA THR A 560 -35.62 22.06 -0.47
C THR A 560 -35.58 21.59 0.98
N GLN A 561 -34.80 20.54 1.28
CA GLN A 561 -34.82 19.87 2.59
C GLN A 561 -33.58 20.17 3.46
N SER A 562 -32.53 20.79 2.91
CA SER A 562 -31.35 21.16 3.68
C SER A 562 -31.67 22.20 4.76
N LYS A 563 -31.13 22.02 5.96
CA LYS A 563 -31.32 22.94 7.08
C LYS A 563 -30.23 24.00 7.17
N LEU A 564 -29.02 23.70 6.69
CA LEU A 564 -27.82 24.52 6.85
C LEU A 564 -27.17 24.88 5.51
N PHE A 565 -27.24 24.01 4.50
CA PHE A 565 -26.74 24.30 3.17
C PHE A 565 -27.58 25.38 2.46
N SER A 566 -26.89 26.32 1.82
CA SER A 566 -27.51 27.35 0.99
C SER A 566 -26.61 27.66 -0.20
N LEU A 567 -27.18 27.60 -1.40
CA LEU A 567 -26.45 27.93 -2.62
C LEU A 567 -26.04 29.42 -2.67
N LYS A 568 -26.86 30.31 -2.09
CA LYS A 568 -26.58 31.75 -2.01
C LYS A 568 -25.33 32.09 -1.20
N LYS A 569 -24.96 31.22 -0.25
CA LYS A 569 -23.75 31.34 0.57
C LYS A 569 -22.59 30.47 0.08
N SER A 570 -22.76 29.84 -1.08
CA SER A 570 -21.75 28.93 -1.63
C SER A 570 -20.65 29.68 -2.41
N PRO A 571 -19.44 29.11 -2.52
CA PRO A 571 -18.39 29.68 -3.35
C PRO A 571 -18.81 29.79 -4.82
N ALA A 572 -18.29 30.80 -5.51
CA ALA A 572 -18.55 31.08 -6.93
C ALA A 572 -18.45 29.85 -7.83
N ASN A 573 -17.47 28.97 -7.63
CA ASN A 573 -17.31 27.78 -8.46
C ASN A 573 -18.53 26.85 -8.37
N ARG A 574 -19.15 26.68 -7.18
CA ARG A 574 -20.36 25.84 -7.03
C ARG A 574 -21.57 26.47 -7.71
N ILE A 575 -21.66 27.81 -7.67
CA ILE A 575 -22.70 28.57 -8.37
C ILE A 575 -22.55 28.37 -9.89
N VAL A 576 -21.32 28.44 -10.42
CA VAL A 576 -21.03 28.17 -11.84
C VAL A 576 -21.44 26.74 -12.23
N SER A 577 -21.08 25.72 -11.44
CA SER A 577 -21.52 24.34 -11.70
C SER A 577 -23.03 24.21 -11.74
N PHE A 578 -23.73 24.86 -10.83
CA PHE A 578 -25.19 24.83 -10.80
C PHE A 578 -25.81 25.59 -11.99
N LYS A 579 -25.21 26.72 -12.42
CA LYS A 579 -25.63 27.42 -13.66
C LYS A 579 -25.48 26.54 -14.89
N LYS A 580 -24.33 25.86 -15.06
CA LYS A 580 -24.12 24.89 -16.13
C LYS A 580 -25.15 23.77 -16.08
N TYR A 581 -25.41 23.24 -14.89
CA TYR A 581 -26.45 22.23 -14.67
C TYR A 581 -27.86 22.71 -15.04
N ILE A 582 -28.20 23.98 -14.75
CA ILE A 582 -29.48 24.58 -15.16
C ILE A 582 -29.56 24.68 -16.69
N ALA A 583 -28.49 25.12 -17.35
CA ALA A 583 -28.47 25.35 -18.80
C ALA A 583 -28.80 24.09 -19.61
N THR A 584 -28.54 22.89 -19.06
CA THR A 584 -28.88 21.61 -19.71
C THR A 584 -30.32 21.15 -19.46
N ARG A 585 -31.19 21.96 -18.84
CA ARG A 585 -32.56 21.58 -18.43
C ARG A 585 -33.64 22.21 -19.29
N PRO A 586 -34.85 21.62 -19.35
CA PRO A 586 -36.00 22.25 -19.99
C PRO A 586 -36.33 23.61 -19.35
N THR A 587 -36.85 24.54 -20.14
CA THR A 587 -37.11 25.95 -19.77
C THR A 587 -37.90 26.11 -18.46
N ASP A 588 -38.89 25.25 -18.20
CA ASP A 588 -39.71 25.34 -16.99
C ASP A 588 -38.94 24.96 -15.71
N GLU A 589 -38.04 23.98 -15.81
CA GLU A 589 -37.13 23.64 -14.72
C GLU A 589 -36.10 24.74 -14.51
N GLN A 590 -35.59 25.34 -15.59
CA GLN A 590 -34.64 26.44 -15.50
C GLN A 590 -35.19 27.60 -14.68
N LYS A 591 -36.44 28.00 -14.93
CA LYS A 591 -37.11 29.07 -14.18
C LYS A 591 -37.19 28.74 -12.68
N LYS A 592 -37.61 27.52 -12.33
CA LYS A 592 -37.73 27.07 -10.94
C LYS A 592 -36.35 27.04 -10.24
N LEU A 593 -35.36 26.43 -10.87
CA LEU A 593 -34.02 26.26 -10.29
C LEU A 593 -33.25 27.59 -10.20
N SER A 594 -33.48 28.52 -11.12
CA SER A 594 -32.83 29.83 -11.10
C SER A 594 -33.16 30.66 -9.85
N SER A 595 -34.30 30.41 -9.20
CA SER A 595 -34.68 31.07 -7.94
C SER A 595 -33.73 30.79 -6.77
N TYR A 596 -32.95 29.70 -6.83
CA TYR A 596 -31.96 29.34 -5.80
C TYR A 596 -30.60 30.02 -5.99
N LEU A 597 -30.36 30.65 -7.15
CA LEU A 597 -29.12 31.39 -7.41
C LEU A 597 -29.07 32.67 -6.56
N PRO A 598 -27.87 33.13 -6.17
CA PRO A 598 -27.73 34.44 -5.53
C PRO A 598 -28.01 35.57 -6.54
N SER A 599 -28.55 36.66 -6.02
CA SER A 599 -28.64 37.94 -6.71
C SER A 599 -27.28 38.64 -6.77
N ASP A 600 -27.12 39.61 -7.66
CA ASP A 600 -25.86 40.37 -7.79
C ASP A 600 -25.48 41.14 -6.51
N ALA A 601 -26.44 41.53 -5.68
CA ALA A 601 -26.16 42.19 -4.41
C ALA A 601 -25.53 41.25 -3.36
N GLU A 602 -25.72 39.93 -3.51
CA GLU A 602 -25.21 38.91 -2.58
C GLU A 602 -23.79 38.44 -2.94
N LEU A 603 -23.27 38.84 -4.10
CA LEU A 603 -21.97 38.40 -4.63
C LEU A 603 -20.87 39.44 -4.40
N SER A 604 -19.69 38.99 -3.95
CA SER A 604 -18.49 39.81 -3.92
C SER A 604 -18.03 40.19 -5.34
N SER A 605 -17.23 41.27 -5.46
CA SER A 605 -16.65 41.69 -6.75
C SER A 605 -15.87 40.57 -7.43
N LEU A 606 -15.08 39.81 -6.67
CA LEU A 606 -14.35 38.65 -7.19
C LEU A 606 -15.29 37.53 -7.63
N SER A 607 -16.34 37.25 -6.86
CA SER A 607 -17.33 36.22 -7.21
C SER A 607 -18.07 36.56 -8.50
N LYS A 608 -18.42 37.84 -8.71
CA LYS A 608 -19.01 38.33 -9.97
C LYS A 608 -18.09 38.08 -11.15
N LEU A 609 -16.83 38.52 -11.05
CA LEU A 609 -15.81 38.33 -12.09
C LEU A 609 -15.59 36.83 -12.41
N LYS A 610 -15.54 35.98 -11.38
CA LYS A 610 -15.43 34.53 -11.55
C LYS A 610 -16.62 33.93 -12.31
N ILE A 611 -17.84 34.33 -11.94
CA ILE A 611 -19.07 33.81 -12.52
C ILE A 611 -19.21 34.26 -13.98
N GLU A 612 -18.86 35.51 -14.27
CA GLU A 612 -18.80 36.06 -15.64
C GLU A 612 -17.86 35.22 -16.51
N LEU A 613 -16.60 35.04 -16.10
CA LEU A 613 -15.61 34.36 -16.95
C LEU A 613 -15.84 32.85 -17.08
N GLN A 614 -16.21 32.17 -15.99
CA GLN A 614 -16.40 30.72 -16.02
C GLN A 614 -17.79 30.30 -16.52
N GLY A 615 -18.76 31.23 -16.52
CA GLY A 615 -20.10 31.01 -17.06
C GLY A 615 -20.18 31.19 -18.58
N THR A 616 -19.20 31.88 -19.19
CA THR A 616 -19.13 32.05 -20.65
C THR A 616 -18.55 30.80 -21.32
N GLU A 617 -19.25 30.31 -22.34
CA GLU A 617 -18.82 29.17 -23.16
C GLU A 617 -17.47 29.46 -23.86
N PRO A 618 -16.54 28.48 -23.92
CA PRO A 618 -15.36 28.58 -24.76
C PRO A 618 -15.79 28.76 -26.21
N GLY A 619 -15.24 29.75 -26.91
CA GLY A 619 -15.72 30.07 -28.26
C GLY A 619 -16.27 31.48 -28.38
N THR A 620 -16.90 31.99 -27.33
CA THR A 620 -17.53 33.31 -27.31
C THR A 620 -16.48 34.42 -27.37
N GLU A 621 -16.64 35.33 -28.32
CA GLU A 621 -15.81 36.53 -28.44
C GLU A 621 -16.08 37.45 -27.24
N ALA A 622 -15.03 37.94 -26.61
CA ALA A 622 -15.12 38.87 -25.49
C ALA A 622 -14.51 40.23 -25.84
N ASP A 623 -15.12 41.30 -25.32
CA ASP A 623 -14.66 42.68 -25.52
C ASP A 623 -13.51 43.08 -24.60
N PHE A 624 -12.86 42.12 -23.91
CA PHE A 624 -11.73 42.34 -23.02
C PHE A 624 -10.51 41.52 -23.45
N ASN A 625 -9.33 41.94 -22.99
CA ASN A 625 -8.11 41.13 -23.08
C ASN A 625 -7.57 40.79 -21.67
N TYR A 626 -6.57 39.90 -21.60
CA TYR A 626 -6.03 39.42 -20.34
C TYR A 626 -5.48 40.55 -19.45
N ARG A 627 -4.89 41.61 -20.02
CA ARG A 627 -4.34 42.74 -19.24
C ARG A 627 -5.44 43.57 -18.59
N GLU A 628 -6.56 43.77 -19.30
CA GLU A 628 -7.73 44.41 -18.71
C GLU A 628 -8.30 43.55 -17.57
N LEU A 629 -8.34 42.23 -17.75
CA LEU A 629 -8.74 41.30 -16.70
C LEU A 629 -7.79 41.29 -15.50
N GLU A 630 -6.49 41.46 -15.70
CA GLU A 630 -5.52 41.60 -14.60
C GLU A 630 -5.87 42.80 -13.72
N SER A 631 -6.16 43.95 -14.32
CA SER A 631 -6.60 45.15 -13.58
C SER A 631 -7.93 44.91 -12.84
N ARG A 632 -8.91 44.29 -13.52
CA ARG A 632 -10.19 43.93 -12.90
C ARG A 632 -10.01 42.95 -11.73
N PHE A 633 -9.11 41.98 -11.87
CA PHE A 633 -8.84 40.98 -10.84
C PHE A 633 -8.17 41.58 -9.61
N MET A 634 -7.11 42.37 -9.80
CA MET A 634 -6.42 43.07 -8.70
C MET A 634 -7.38 44.02 -7.97
N LYS A 635 -8.22 44.77 -8.69
CA LYS A 635 -9.24 45.63 -8.09
C LYS A 635 -10.31 44.82 -7.34
N ALA A 636 -10.73 43.69 -7.88
CA ALA A 636 -11.72 42.81 -7.25
C ALA A 636 -11.17 42.07 -6.02
N HIS A 637 -9.84 41.92 -5.91
CA HIS A 637 -9.18 41.20 -4.84
C HIS A 637 -7.87 41.88 -4.39
N ALA A 638 -7.98 43.09 -3.83
CA ALA A 638 -6.83 43.92 -3.46
C ALA A 638 -5.79 43.24 -2.55
N SER A 639 -6.18 42.23 -1.75
CA SER A 639 -5.23 41.56 -0.83
C SER A 639 -4.14 40.72 -1.51
N ILE A 640 -4.26 40.44 -2.80
CA ILE A 640 -3.24 39.71 -3.58
C ILE A 640 -2.50 40.60 -4.59
N GLU A 641 -2.82 41.90 -4.62
CA GLU A 641 -2.34 42.81 -5.67
C GLU A 641 -0.80 42.88 -5.71
N ASP A 642 -0.16 42.99 -4.55
CA ASP A 642 1.29 43.03 -4.45
C ASP A 642 1.94 41.72 -4.93
N ASP A 643 1.43 40.57 -4.47
CA ASP A 643 1.88 39.25 -4.94
C ASP A 643 1.73 39.13 -6.47
N TYR A 644 0.60 39.58 -7.02
CA TYR A 644 0.32 39.50 -8.44
C TYR A 644 1.29 40.36 -9.26
N LYS A 645 1.55 41.60 -8.83
CA LYS A 645 2.52 42.48 -9.47
C LYS A 645 3.93 41.90 -9.42
N ASN A 646 4.35 41.45 -8.24
CA ASN A 646 5.71 41.00 -8.00
C ASN A 646 6.03 39.68 -8.71
N PHE A 647 5.09 38.75 -8.76
CA PHE A 647 5.36 37.39 -9.24
C PHE A 647 4.75 37.07 -10.60
N VAL A 648 3.60 37.66 -10.95
CA VAL A 648 2.91 37.37 -12.23
C VAL A 648 3.25 38.41 -13.27
N ILE A 649 2.97 39.69 -13.02
CA ILE A 649 3.23 40.77 -13.98
C ILE A 649 4.74 40.87 -14.28
N SER A 650 5.59 40.73 -13.26
CA SER A 650 7.04 40.69 -13.43
C SER A 650 7.49 39.59 -14.42
N ALA A 651 6.95 38.37 -14.29
CA ALA A 651 7.27 37.28 -15.20
C ALA A 651 6.77 37.56 -16.63
N TYR A 652 5.57 38.12 -16.78
CA TYR A 652 5.02 38.50 -18.09
C TYR A 652 5.81 39.64 -18.77
N ASN A 653 6.40 40.54 -18.00
CA ASN A 653 7.25 41.60 -18.56
C ASN A 653 8.50 41.03 -19.25
N ASN A 654 9.04 39.91 -18.78
CA ASN A 654 10.23 39.27 -19.37
C ASN A 654 9.96 38.67 -20.76
N ILE A 655 8.71 38.31 -21.05
CA ILE A 655 8.29 37.68 -22.32
C ILE A 655 7.53 38.65 -23.25
N ARG A 656 7.54 39.94 -22.91
CA ARG A 656 6.72 40.97 -23.56
C ARG A 656 6.94 41.00 -25.08
N GLY A 657 5.83 41.04 -25.82
CA GLY A 657 5.77 40.95 -27.27
C GLY A 657 5.64 39.52 -27.81
N ARG A 658 5.79 38.47 -26.98
CA ARG A 658 5.69 37.05 -27.38
C ARG A 658 4.51 36.31 -26.73
N GLU A 659 3.82 36.95 -25.79
CA GLU A 659 2.54 36.56 -25.16
C GLU A 659 1.32 36.80 -26.06
N LYS A 660 1.42 36.43 -27.35
CA LYS A 660 0.43 36.79 -28.38
C LYS A 660 -0.86 35.96 -28.36
N LEU A 661 -0.90 34.89 -27.57
CA LEU A 661 -1.96 33.87 -27.62
C LEU A 661 -2.64 33.63 -26.25
N ILE A 662 -2.55 34.57 -25.31
CA ILE A 662 -3.12 34.39 -23.96
C ILE A 662 -4.66 34.35 -23.99
N ASP A 663 -5.30 35.14 -24.84
CA ASP A 663 -6.77 35.23 -24.92
C ASP A 663 -7.38 34.19 -25.88
N VAL A 664 -6.65 33.13 -26.25
CA VAL A 664 -7.07 32.09 -27.22
C VAL A 664 -8.47 31.50 -26.96
N LYS A 665 -8.92 31.51 -25.70
CA LYS A 665 -10.25 31.06 -25.31
C LYS A 665 -11.36 32.02 -25.77
N TYR A 666 -11.12 33.33 -25.73
CA TYR A 666 -12.12 34.39 -25.95
C TYR A 666 -11.84 35.27 -27.18
N ASN A 667 -10.79 34.96 -27.94
CA ASN A 667 -10.44 35.68 -29.16
C ASN A 667 -10.25 34.72 -30.33
N GLN A 668 -11.11 34.82 -31.33
CA GLN A 668 -11.09 33.95 -32.50
C GLN A 668 -9.81 34.10 -33.34
N VAL A 669 -9.25 35.30 -33.44
CA VAL A 669 -8.03 35.57 -34.22
C VAL A 669 -6.83 34.86 -33.59
N GLN A 670 -6.65 34.94 -32.27
CA GLN A 670 -5.60 34.22 -31.57
C GLN A 670 -5.79 32.69 -31.70
N ARG A 671 -7.03 32.21 -31.59
CA ARG A 671 -7.36 30.79 -31.79
C ARG A 671 -6.96 30.29 -33.17
N MET A 672 -7.31 31.02 -34.22
CA MET A 672 -6.94 30.67 -35.58
C MET A 672 -5.44 30.76 -35.79
N SER A 673 -4.77 31.78 -35.24
CA SER A 673 -3.31 31.89 -35.33
C SER A 673 -2.58 30.69 -34.73
N LEU A 674 -3.08 30.12 -33.63
CA LEU A 674 -2.51 28.89 -33.06
C LEU A 674 -2.72 27.71 -34.00
N ILE A 675 -3.94 27.52 -34.49
CA ILE A 675 -4.29 26.42 -35.41
C ILE A 675 -3.45 26.49 -36.69
N ASP A 676 -3.30 27.67 -37.27
CA ASP A 676 -2.57 27.86 -38.52
C ASP A 676 -1.08 27.55 -38.35
N ARG A 677 -0.46 27.91 -37.22
CA ARG A 677 0.93 27.51 -36.90
C ARG A 677 1.12 25.99 -36.88
N VAL A 678 0.15 25.26 -36.32
CA VAL A 678 0.17 23.79 -36.28
C VAL A 678 0.02 23.23 -37.69
N LYS A 679 -0.92 23.77 -38.49
CA LYS A 679 -1.13 23.37 -39.89
C LYS A 679 0.10 23.64 -40.76
N ASP A 680 0.73 24.80 -40.61
CA ASP A 680 1.93 25.19 -41.34
C ASP A 680 3.09 24.24 -41.00
N ALA A 681 3.29 23.92 -39.72
CA ALA A 681 4.32 22.98 -39.29
C ALA A 681 4.12 21.57 -39.88
N LEU A 682 2.87 21.07 -39.88
CA LEU A 682 2.53 19.79 -40.51
C LEU A 682 2.79 19.81 -42.02
N THR A 683 2.33 20.86 -42.70
CA THR A 683 2.44 21.00 -44.16
C THR A 683 3.90 21.13 -44.61
N LEU A 684 4.69 21.93 -43.89
CA LEU A 684 6.11 22.13 -44.14
C LEU A 684 6.99 21.00 -43.59
N ARG A 685 6.39 20.02 -42.88
CA ARG A 685 7.11 18.94 -42.17
C ARG A 685 8.22 19.49 -41.29
N LYS A 686 7.93 20.58 -40.59
CA LYS A 686 8.84 21.23 -39.66
C LYS A 686 8.50 20.77 -38.24
N GLY A 687 9.53 20.49 -37.45
CA GLY A 687 9.37 20.19 -36.04
C GLY A 687 8.66 21.33 -35.31
N PHE A 688 7.58 21.01 -34.59
CA PHE A 688 6.86 21.97 -33.75
C PHE A 688 6.39 21.29 -32.47
N SER A 689 6.59 21.91 -31.31
CA SER A 689 6.04 21.41 -30.06
C SER A 689 5.26 22.48 -29.28
N PHE A 690 4.05 22.08 -28.87
CA PHE A 690 3.20 22.81 -27.93
C PHE A 690 3.19 22.05 -26.59
N ILE A 691 3.68 22.70 -25.54
CA ILE A 691 3.77 22.15 -24.18
C ILE A 691 3.07 23.09 -23.20
N ARG A 692 2.38 22.53 -22.21
CA ARG A 692 1.65 23.32 -21.18
C ARG A 692 2.25 23.13 -19.80
N LEU A 693 2.35 24.23 -19.08
CA LEU A 693 2.85 24.33 -17.72
C LEU A 693 1.74 24.88 -16.81
N SER A 694 1.21 24.03 -15.93
CA SER A 694 0.18 24.33 -14.93
C SER A 694 0.78 24.16 -13.53
N ASP A 695 -0.06 24.12 -12.50
CA ASP A 695 0.31 23.93 -11.11
C ASP A 695 1.18 22.68 -10.85
N GLY A 696 0.90 21.58 -11.54
CA GLY A 696 1.67 20.34 -11.37
C GLY A 696 3.12 20.47 -11.84
N GLU A 697 3.36 21.29 -12.85
CA GLU A 697 4.67 21.44 -13.49
C GLU A 697 5.68 22.23 -12.66
N GLY A 698 5.29 22.77 -11.49
CA GLY A 698 6.24 23.22 -10.46
C GLY A 698 7.26 22.14 -10.09
N PHE A 699 6.90 20.85 -10.26
CA PHE A 699 7.79 19.69 -10.14
C PHE A 699 9.06 19.79 -11.00
N ILE A 700 8.95 20.31 -12.23
CA ILE A 700 10.10 20.46 -13.14
C ILE A 700 11.12 21.41 -12.51
N PHE A 701 10.62 22.49 -11.91
CA PHE A 701 11.41 23.64 -11.46
C PHE A 701 11.76 23.64 -9.98
N ARG A 702 11.60 22.51 -9.28
CA ARG A 702 11.83 22.40 -7.82
C ARG A 702 13.18 22.96 -7.35
N GLU A 703 14.26 22.75 -8.12
CA GLU A 703 15.58 23.28 -7.75
C GLU A 703 15.74 24.78 -8.06
N GLN A 704 14.96 25.31 -9.00
CA GLN A 704 15.09 26.69 -9.48
C GLN A 704 14.13 27.67 -8.80
N SER A 705 13.16 27.16 -8.02
CA SER A 705 12.06 27.94 -7.48
C SER A 705 12.02 27.93 -5.97
N VAL A 706 11.86 29.11 -5.38
CA VAL A 706 11.64 29.27 -3.93
C VAL A 706 10.22 28.91 -3.48
N PHE A 707 9.30 28.71 -4.43
CA PHE A 707 7.90 28.48 -4.12
C PHE A 707 7.54 27.00 -3.98
N PHE A 708 8.25 26.09 -4.64
CA PHE A 708 7.83 24.69 -4.76
C PHE A 708 8.86 23.75 -4.15
N ASN A 709 8.54 23.20 -2.98
CA ASN A 709 9.48 22.43 -2.18
C ASN A 709 9.40 20.92 -2.45
N GLU A 710 10.23 20.16 -1.73
CA GLU A 710 10.27 18.69 -1.80
C GLU A 710 8.94 18.03 -1.44
N GLU A 711 8.28 18.45 -0.36
CA GLU A 711 6.97 17.89 0.03
C GLU A 711 5.89 18.15 -1.03
N ASP A 712 5.92 19.31 -1.69
CA ASP A 712 5.04 19.61 -2.81
C ASP A 712 5.31 18.66 -4.00
N SER A 713 6.59 18.37 -4.29
CA SER A 713 6.99 17.36 -5.28
C SER A 713 6.42 15.99 -4.92
N LEU A 714 6.73 15.48 -3.72
CA LEU A 714 6.26 14.17 -3.26
C LEU A 714 4.72 14.07 -3.29
N ASN A 715 4.01 15.14 -2.90
CA ASN A 715 2.56 15.22 -3.00
C ASN A 715 2.06 15.04 -4.45
N ARG A 716 2.70 15.71 -5.42
CA ARG A 716 2.37 15.56 -6.85
C ARG A 716 2.69 14.16 -7.38
N GLN A 717 3.80 13.56 -6.96
CA GLN A 717 4.14 12.18 -7.34
C GLN A 717 3.09 11.19 -6.85
N ARG A 718 2.71 11.28 -5.56
CA ARG A 718 1.60 10.48 -4.99
C ARG A 718 0.28 10.74 -5.72
N HIS A 719 0.03 11.99 -6.14
CA HIS A 719 -1.15 12.33 -6.92
C HIS A 719 -1.17 11.65 -8.29
N TRP A 720 -0.07 11.72 -9.06
CA TRP A 720 0.02 11.20 -10.41
C TRP A 720 0.15 9.68 -10.47
N TRP A 721 0.95 9.12 -9.57
CA TRP A 721 1.46 7.74 -9.68
C TRP A 721 1.11 6.86 -8.49
N GLY A 722 0.46 7.40 -7.46
CA GLY A 722 0.10 6.66 -6.24
C GLY A 722 1.30 6.29 -5.37
N ARG A 723 2.52 6.70 -5.75
CA ARG A 723 3.77 6.44 -5.05
C ARG A 723 4.79 7.52 -5.36
N GLU A 724 5.83 7.55 -4.56
CA GLU A 724 7.03 8.37 -4.77
C GLU A 724 8.02 7.60 -5.66
N LEU A 725 8.76 8.35 -6.48
CA LEU A 725 9.89 7.84 -7.25
C LEU A 725 11.12 7.76 -6.36
N SER A 726 12.07 6.88 -6.70
CA SER A 726 13.42 7.00 -6.15
C SER A 726 14.07 8.28 -6.65
N GLU A 727 14.95 8.86 -5.85
CA GLU A 727 15.70 10.10 -6.17
C GLU A 727 16.36 10.08 -7.57
N SER A 728 16.94 8.94 -7.98
CA SER A 728 17.56 8.78 -9.30
C SER A 728 16.55 8.90 -10.45
N HIS A 729 15.43 8.19 -10.36
CA HIS A 729 14.32 8.27 -11.33
C HIS A 729 13.70 9.67 -11.38
N GLU A 730 13.49 10.32 -10.23
CA GLU A 730 12.98 11.71 -10.18
C GLU A 730 13.93 12.67 -10.89
N THR A 731 15.22 12.60 -10.58
CA THR A 731 16.25 13.49 -11.16
C THR A 731 16.34 13.32 -12.68
N LEU A 732 16.38 12.07 -13.16
CA LEU A 732 16.42 11.77 -14.59
C LEU A 732 15.17 12.29 -15.31
N LEU A 733 13.98 12.05 -14.74
CA LEU A 733 12.73 12.55 -15.31
C LEU A 733 12.72 14.08 -15.38
N ARG A 734 13.09 14.77 -14.31
CA ARG A 734 13.13 16.24 -14.26
C ARG A 734 14.10 16.82 -15.28
N SER A 735 15.28 16.22 -15.45
CA SER A 735 16.25 16.66 -16.46
C SER A 735 15.68 16.60 -17.87
N ARG A 736 15.05 15.48 -18.26
CA ARG A 736 14.39 15.33 -19.57
C ARG A 736 13.22 16.29 -19.76
N LEU A 737 12.44 16.53 -18.70
CA LEU A 737 11.34 17.48 -18.74
C LEU A 737 11.84 18.91 -18.94
N LEU A 738 12.93 19.28 -18.27
CA LEU A 738 13.54 20.60 -18.41
C LEU A 738 14.03 20.83 -19.85
N GLU A 739 14.64 19.83 -20.46
CA GLU A 739 15.04 19.86 -21.87
C GLU A 739 13.81 20.05 -22.78
N ALA A 740 12.78 19.23 -22.60
CA ALA A 740 11.56 19.31 -23.42
C ALA A 740 10.87 20.68 -23.35
N VAL A 741 10.76 21.30 -22.17
CA VAL A 741 10.14 22.63 -22.02
C VAL A 741 11.03 23.74 -22.58
N THR A 742 12.35 23.58 -22.51
CA THR A 742 13.32 24.51 -23.10
C THR A 742 13.26 24.47 -24.62
N ASN A 743 13.06 23.30 -25.21
CA ASN A 743 12.95 23.13 -26.66
C ASN A 743 11.57 23.51 -27.24
N ALA A 744 10.55 23.74 -26.41
CA ALA A 744 9.20 24.05 -26.89
C ALA A 744 9.10 25.30 -27.78
N ASP A 745 8.29 25.27 -28.84
CA ASP A 745 8.00 26.45 -29.68
C ASP A 745 6.90 27.32 -29.08
N LEU A 746 5.89 26.67 -28.49
CA LEU A 746 4.76 27.31 -27.86
C LEU A 746 4.60 26.78 -26.43
N LEU A 747 4.69 27.66 -25.44
CA LEU A 747 4.44 27.33 -24.04
C LEU A 747 3.10 27.88 -23.56
N GLY A 748 2.23 26.99 -23.10
CA GLY A 748 1.06 27.35 -22.30
C GLY A 748 1.49 27.64 -20.87
N ILE A 749 1.28 28.86 -20.36
CA ILE A 749 1.69 29.28 -19.02
C ILE A 749 0.48 29.80 -18.20
N PRO A 750 0.58 29.82 -16.86
CA PRO A 750 -0.49 30.32 -16.01
C PRO A 750 -0.83 31.77 -16.30
N SER A 751 -2.07 32.05 -16.72
CA SER A 751 -2.57 33.40 -16.97
C SER A 751 -3.54 33.88 -15.88
N VAL A 752 -3.97 35.14 -15.99
CA VAL A 752 -5.04 35.72 -15.16
C VAL A 752 -6.29 34.84 -15.08
N TYR A 753 -6.64 34.09 -16.13
CA TYR A 753 -7.80 33.19 -16.12
C TYR A 753 -7.66 32.09 -15.05
N ARG A 754 -6.46 31.51 -14.92
CA ARG A 754 -6.13 30.51 -13.90
C ARG A 754 -6.20 31.12 -12.50
N PHE A 755 -5.62 32.30 -12.31
CA PHE A 755 -5.63 32.99 -11.01
C PHE A 755 -7.04 33.37 -10.58
N ILE A 756 -7.86 33.94 -11.48
CA ILE A 756 -9.25 34.22 -11.21
C ILE A 756 -9.96 32.94 -10.80
N ARG A 757 -9.81 31.81 -11.50
CA ARG A 757 -10.50 30.55 -11.14
C ARG A 757 -10.14 30.02 -9.75
N ASP A 758 -8.86 30.06 -9.38
CA ASP A 758 -8.35 29.27 -8.23
C ASP A 758 -8.44 30.01 -6.88
N HIS A 759 -8.65 31.33 -6.87
CA HIS A 759 -8.62 32.15 -5.63
C HIS A 759 -10.01 32.42 -5.05
N SER A 760 -10.09 32.69 -3.75
CA SER A 760 -11.34 33.06 -3.09
C SER A 760 -11.16 34.37 -2.35
N ASP A 761 -12.25 35.03 -1.91
CA ASP A 761 -12.14 36.27 -1.13
C ASP A 761 -11.31 36.11 0.17
N LYS A 762 -11.09 34.86 0.62
CA LYS A 762 -10.28 34.53 1.79
C LYS A 762 -8.78 34.39 1.48
N THR A 763 -8.38 34.33 0.21
CA THR A 763 -6.98 34.13 -0.15
C THR A 763 -6.18 35.39 0.18
N LYS A 764 -5.05 35.22 0.88
CA LYS A 764 -4.19 36.32 1.30
C LYS A 764 -2.86 36.38 0.56
N SER A 765 -2.44 35.27 -0.05
CA SER A 765 -1.25 35.21 -0.87
C SER A 765 -1.46 34.20 -2.01
N LEU A 766 -0.83 34.46 -3.15
CA LEU A 766 -0.79 33.52 -4.28
C LEU A 766 -0.04 32.23 -3.91
N SER A 767 0.88 32.28 -2.94
CA SER A 767 1.67 31.13 -2.47
C SER A 767 0.97 30.29 -1.38
N GLN A 768 -0.24 30.68 -0.97
CA GLN A 768 -0.94 30.06 0.18
C GLN A 768 -1.29 28.57 -0.05
N SER A 769 -1.51 28.15 -1.29
CA SER A 769 -1.88 26.77 -1.64
C SER A 769 -0.80 26.08 -2.45
N ILE A 770 -0.75 24.74 -2.42
CA ILE A 770 0.16 23.96 -3.27
C ILE A 770 -0.04 24.26 -4.75
N GLN A 771 -1.29 24.45 -5.20
CA GLN A 771 -1.59 24.84 -6.58
C GLN A 771 -0.98 26.20 -6.89
N GLY A 772 -1.19 27.19 -6.02
CA GLY A 772 -0.64 28.54 -6.17
C GLY A 772 0.89 28.54 -6.21
N ARG A 773 1.54 27.82 -5.30
CA ARG A 773 3.01 27.60 -5.31
C ARG A 773 3.49 26.98 -6.62
N GLY A 774 2.78 26.00 -7.15
CA GLY A 774 3.06 25.40 -8.45
C GLY A 774 3.00 26.40 -9.60
N LEU A 775 1.94 27.23 -9.66
CA LEU A 775 1.80 28.26 -10.69
C LEU A 775 2.91 29.30 -10.61
N LEU A 776 3.23 29.79 -9.41
CA LEU A 776 4.31 30.75 -9.20
C LEU A 776 5.68 30.16 -9.54
N SER A 777 5.90 28.88 -9.23
CA SER A 777 7.12 28.16 -9.56
C SER A 777 7.37 28.13 -11.07
N VAL A 778 6.34 27.79 -11.84
CA VAL A 778 6.39 27.85 -13.31
C VAL A 778 6.75 29.26 -13.77
N LEU A 779 6.01 30.29 -13.33
CA LEU A 779 6.23 31.67 -13.78
C LEU A 779 7.64 32.19 -13.43
N SER A 780 8.15 31.86 -12.24
CA SER A 780 9.49 32.26 -11.80
C SER A 780 10.61 31.61 -12.63
N ALA A 781 10.35 30.43 -13.18
CA ALA A 781 11.34 29.67 -13.94
C ALA A 781 11.31 29.97 -15.44
N ILE A 782 10.28 30.66 -15.96
CA ILE A 782 10.14 30.94 -17.42
C ILE A 782 11.41 31.57 -17.98
N GLN A 783 12.00 32.55 -17.28
CA GLN A 783 13.22 33.23 -17.72
C GLN A 783 14.40 32.28 -17.96
N THR A 784 14.45 31.13 -17.28
CA THR A 784 15.55 30.16 -17.41
C THR A 784 15.40 29.23 -18.60
N ILE A 785 14.18 29.12 -19.14
CA ILE A 785 13.86 28.24 -20.26
C ILE A 785 13.43 29.03 -21.51
N ASP A 786 13.49 30.36 -21.44
CA ASP A 786 13.05 31.25 -22.50
C ASP A 786 14.05 31.29 -23.66
N THR A 787 13.54 31.42 -24.88
CA THR A 787 14.35 31.59 -26.10
C THR A 787 13.72 32.65 -27.01
N PRO A 788 14.51 33.38 -27.84
CA PRO A 788 14.00 34.53 -28.60
C PRO A 788 12.78 34.24 -29.49
N ASP A 789 12.70 33.03 -30.07
CA ASP A 789 11.62 32.64 -30.99
C ASP A 789 10.42 31.99 -30.30
N LYS A 790 10.50 31.72 -29.00
CA LYS A 790 9.45 31.04 -28.24
C LYS A 790 8.25 31.95 -28.04
N LEU A 791 7.06 31.38 -28.26
CA LEU A 791 5.79 32.06 -28.04
C LEU A 791 5.07 31.54 -26.80
N TYR A 792 4.16 32.36 -26.27
CA TYR A 792 3.42 32.06 -25.06
C TYR A 792 1.90 32.16 -25.27
N THR A 793 1.19 31.21 -24.65
CA THR A 793 -0.27 31.07 -24.66
C THR A 793 -0.76 30.73 -23.25
N ASP A 794 -2.07 30.69 -23.04
CA ASP A 794 -2.68 30.23 -21.79
C ASP A 794 -2.48 28.72 -21.53
N ASP A 795 -2.31 28.30 -20.26
CA ASP A 795 -2.11 26.90 -19.86
C ASP A 795 -3.32 25.97 -20.15
N LYS A 796 -4.49 26.56 -20.44
CA LYS A 796 -5.72 25.88 -20.86
C LYS A 796 -6.05 26.08 -22.34
N ALA A 797 -5.09 26.57 -23.15
CA ALA A 797 -5.23 26.66 -24.60
C ALA A 797 -5.61 25.33 -25.27
N ASN A 798 -5.16 24.20 -24.73
CA ASN A 798 -5.58 22.87 -25.19
C ASN A 798 -7.11 22.69 -25.14
N THR A 799 -7.75 23.10 -24.04
CA THR A 799 -9.21 22.97 -23.89
C THR A 799 -9.98 23.96 -24.76
N ALA A 800 -9.37 25.12 -25.07
CA ALA A 800 -9.96 26.14 -25.93
C ALA A 800 -9.92 25.76 -27.42
N VAL A 801 -8.90 24.99 -27.85
CA VAL A 801 -8.67 24.65 -29.25
C VAL A 801 -9.01 23.18 -29.52
N PHE A 802 -8.34 22.26 -28.84
CA PHE A 802 -8.30 20.84 -29.21
C PHE A 802 -9.44 20.01 -28.60
N LYS A 803 -10.34 20.64 -27.82
CA LYS A 803 -11.60 20.01 -27.42
C LYS A 803 -12.57 19.83 -28.59
N ASN A 804 -12.43 20.64 -29.64
CA ASN A 804 -13.23 20.49 -30.85
C ASN A 804 -12.69 19.33 -31.71
N VAL A 805 -13.49 18.27 -31.84
CA VAL A 805 -13.17 17.06 -32.61
C VAL A 805 -12.99 17.35 -34.10
N GLU A 806 -13.68 18.36 -34.65
CA GLU A 806 -13.52 18.77 -36.05
C GLU A 806 -12.11 19.31 -36.31
N ILE A 807 -11.55 20.08 -35.37
CA ILE A 807 -10.18 20.59 -35.46
C ILE A 807 -9.19 19.41 -35.45
N LEU A 808 -9.40 18.42 -34.58
CA LEU A 808 -8.54 17.22 -34.54
C LEU A 808 -8.61 16.41 -35.84
N ASN A 809 -9.79 16.25 -36.43
CA ASN A 809 -9.95 15.59 -37.72
C ASN A 809 -9.26 16.35 -38.85
N ASN A 810 -9.39 17.67 -38.89
CA ASN A 810 -8.70 18.51 -39.87
C ASN A 810 -7.17 18.39 -39.76
N LEU A 811 -6.62 18.32 -38.54
CA LEU A 811 -5.19 18.10 -38.34
C LEU A 811 -4.76 16.68 -38.73
N ASN A 812 -5.56 15.65 -38.40
CA ASN A 812 -5.30 14.26 -38.81
C ASN A 812 -5.28 14.10 -40.33
N ASN A 813 -6.16 14.81 -41.05
CA ASN A 813 -6.23 14.78 -42.50
C ASN A 813 -4.99 15.39 -43.17
N LEU A 814 -4.43 16.45 -42.58
CA LEU A 814 -3.21 17.10 -43.04
C LEU A 814 -1.94 16.31 -42.69
N ALA A 815 -1.96 15.60 -41.56
CA ALA A 815 -0.83 14.80 -41.10
C ALA A 815 -0.60 13.58 -41.99
N LYS A 816 0.66 13.15 -42.06
CA LYS A 816 1.03 11.88 -42.69
C LYS A 816 0.40 10.69 -41.96
N ASP A 817 0.56 10.69 -40.65
CA ASP A 817 -0.06 9.79 -39.69
C ASP A 817 -0.26 10.52 -38.35
N THR A 818 -1.15 10.00 -37.52
CA THR A 818 -1.42 10.56 -36.19
C THR A 818 -1.13 9.52 -35.12
N ILE A 819 -0.22 9.84 -34.22
CA ILE A 819 0.22 8.98 -33.11
C ILE A 819 -0.39 9.52 -31.81
N LEU A 820 -1.19 8.71 -31.14
CA LEU A 820 -1.78 9.04 -29.85
C LEU A 820 -0.94 8.41 -28.74
N VAL A 821 -0.31 9.24 -27.91
CA VAL A 821 0.45 8.80 -26.73
C VAL A 821 -0.38 9.09 -25.48
N THR A 822 -1.13 8.10 -25.01
CA THR A 822 -2.20 8.31 -24.02
C THR A 822 -2.51 7.04 -23.26
N SER A 823 -3.10 7.20 -22.07
CA SER A 823 -3.63 6.08 -21.31
C SER A 823 -5.08 5.76 -21.65
N GLY A 824 -5.73 6.54 -22.52
CA GLY A 824 -7.08 6.24 -23.00
C GLY A 824 -7.10 5.04 -23.94
N ARG A 825 -8.10 4.18 -23.79
CA ARG A 825 -8.25 2.99 -24.63
C ARG A 825 -8.40 3.34 -26.11
N GLU A 826 -7.67 2.59 -26.93
CA GLU A 826 -7.63 2.75 -28.39
C GLU A 826 -9.03 2.64 -29.01
N GLU A 827 -9.84 1.68 -28.56
CA GLU A 827 -11.16 1.41 -29.15
C GLU A 827 -12.15 2.58 -28.98
N ILE A 828 -11.94 3.39 -27.93
CA ILE A 828 -12.74 4.58 -27.64
C ILE A 828 -12.21 5.77 -28.45
N LEU A 829 -10.90 6.01 -28.37
CA LEU A 829 -10.27 7.17 -29.00
C LEU A 829 -10.29 7.11 -30.52
N ALA A 830 -10.15 5.92 -31.11
CA ALA A 830 -10.22 5.75 -32.56
C ALA A 830 -11.59 6.15 -33.14
N GLN A 831 -12.66 6.17 -32.33
CA GLN A 831 -14.00 6.58 -32.78
C GLN A 831 -14.13 8.09 -32.99
N LEU A 832 -13.19 8.88 -32.47
CA LEU A 832 -13.19 10.34 -32.60
C LEU A 832 -12.71 10.81 -33.98
N PHE A 833 -12.03 9.95 -34.71
CA PHE A 833 -11.42 10.28 -35.99
C PHE A 833 -12.18 9.61 -37.15
N GLU A 834 -12.40 10.37 -38.20
CA GLU A 834 -13.06 9.91 -39.43
C GLU A 834 -12.15 8.94 -40.20
N ASP A 835 -10.89 9.32 -40.45
CA ASP A 835 -9.87 8.46 -41.06
C ASP A 835 -9.03 7.76 -40.00
N LYS A 836 -9.41 6.50 -39.72
CA LYS A 836 -8.75 5.64 -38.74
C LYS A 836 -7.49 4.95 -39.28
N SER A 837 -7.31 4.90 -40.60
CA SER A 837 -6.23 4.13 -41.24
C SER A 837 -4.84 4.70 -40.95
N LYS A 838 -4.79 5.98 -40.60
CA LYS A 838 -3.57 6.74 -40.26
C LYS A 838 -3.24 6.75 -38.77
N LEU A 839 -4.09 6.18 -37.93
CA LEU A 839 -3.92 6.23 -36.48
C LEU A 839 -2.91 5.18 -36.02
N LYS A 840 -2.07 5.60 -35.08
CA LYS A 840 -1.15 4.74 -34.33
C LYS A 840 -1.29 5.06 -32.85
N PHE A 841 -1.10 4.07 -31.99
CA PHE A 841 -1.26 4.24 -30.54
C PHE A 841 0.01 3.82 -29.82
N ILE A 842 0.40 4.61 -28.83
CA ILE A 842 1.38 4.26 -27.80
C ILE A 842 0.64 4.36 -26.47
N GLN A 843 0.29 3.19 -25.93
CA GLN A 843 -0.45 3.10 -24.67
C GLN A 843 0.48 3.34 -23.49
N VAL A 844 0.08 4.26 -22.60
CA VAL A 844 0.85 4.56 -21.38
C VAL A 844 0.06 4.19 -20.12
N PRO A 845 0.74 3.85 -18.99
CA PRO A 845 0.06 3.65 -17.72
C PRO A 845 -0.73 4.87 -17.29
N THR A 846 -1.98 4.67 -16.91
CA THR A 846 -2.88 5.74 -16.49
C THR A 846 -2.48 6.39 -15.15
N HIS A 847 -2.96 7.61 -14.96
CA HIS A 847 -2.85 8.36 -13.71
C HIS A 847 -3.54 7.61 -12.54
N GLN A 848 -3.04 7.74 -11.31
CA GLN A 848 -3.58 7.03 -10.14
C GLN A 848 -5.09 7.27 -9.94
N LYS A 849 -5.51 8.53 -10.10
CA LYS A 849 -6.92 8.96 -10.08
C LYS A 849 -7.84 8.19 -11.06
N THR A 850 -7.34 7.81 -12.22
CA THR A 850 -8.11 7.12 -13.30
C THR A 850 -7.84 5.61 -13.31
N SER A 851 -7.00 5.08 -12.41
CA SER A 851 -6.58 3.66 -12.37
C SER A 851 -7.69 2.63 -12.19
N SER A 852 -8.86 3.04 -11.67
CA SER A 852 -10.03 2.17 -11.53
C SER A 852 -11.07 2.37 -12.63
N ASN A 853 -10.82 3.24 -13.61
CA ASN A 853 -11.74 3.48 -14.72
C ASN A 853 -11.36 2.59 -15.91
N THR A 854 -12.33 1.80 -16.37
CA THR A 854 -12.16 0.82 -17.45
C THR A 854 -11.83 1.44 -18.79
N ASN A 855 -12.10 2.73 -19.00
CA ASN A 855 -11.80 3.43 -20.25
C ASN A 855 -10.30 3.76 -20.40
N TYR A 856 -9.48 3.46 -19.40
CA TYR A 856 -8.05 3.72 -19.38
C TYR A 856 -7.23 2.43 -19.21
N VAL A 857 -6.00 2.45 -19.70
CA VAL A 857 -5.03 1.36 -19.56
C VAL A 857 -4.29 1.49 -18.24
N LYS A 858 -4.43 0.47 -17.38
CA LYS A 858 -3.68 0.36 -16.13
C LYS A 858 -2.38 -0.39 -16.40
N GLY A 859 -1.24 0.20 -16.05
CA GLY A 859 0.06 -0.47 -16.05
C GLY A 859 0.45 -0.99 -14.67
N ASP A 860 1.41 -1.91 -14.64
CA ASP A 860 1.96 -2.50 -13.40
C ASP A 860 2.85 -1.51 -12.65
N LEU A 861 3.58 -0.67 -13.40
CA LEU A 861 4.34 0.44 -12.85
C LEU A 861 3.84 1.77 -13.41
N PRO A 862 4.01 2.87 -12.66
CA PRO A 862 3.74 4.20 -13.18
C PRO A 862 4.57 4.55 -14.41
N LEU A 863 4.05 5.44 -15.25
CA LEU A 863 4.66 5.88 -16.52
C LEU A 863 6.17 6.20 -16.44
N PRO A 864 6.72 6.89 -15.42
CA PRO A 864 8.16 7.15 -15.35
C PRO A 864 9.06 5.91 -15.48
N TYR A 865 8.60 4.74 -15.04
CA TYR A 865 9.36 3.49 -15.13
C TYR A 865 9.32 2.84 -16.53
N HIS A 866 8.34 3.21 -17.35
CA HIS A 866 8.20 2.75 -18.75
C HIS A 866 8.72 3.77 -19.76
N LEU A 867 9.18 4.94 -19.29
CA LEU A 867 9.45 6.09 -20.15
C LEU A 867 10.56 5.80 -21.17
N ASP A 868 11.58 5.00 -20.83
CA ASP A 868 12.66 4.67 -21.78
C ASP A 868 12.17 3.82 -22.95
N GLU A 869 11.43 2.75 -22.67
CA GLU A 869 10.83 1.87 -23.67
C GLU A 869 9.89 2.63 -24.61
N LEU A 870 8.98 3.43 -24.04
CA LEU A 870 7.99 4.19 -24.81
C LEU A 870 8.62 5.28 -25.68
N GLN A 871 9.73 5.89 -25.23
CA GLN A 871 10.48 6.83 -26.06
C GLN A 871 11.14 6.15 -27.26
N VAL A 872 11.71 4.96 -27.07
CA VAL A 872 12.29 4.16 -28.17
C VAL A 872 11.20 3.78 -29.16
N GLU A 873 10.05 3.33 -28.66
CA GLU A 873 8.89 3.01 -29.49
C GLU A 873 8.44 4.22 -30.33
N LEU A 874 8.26 5.39 -29.71
CA LEU A 874 7.86 6.60 -30.42
C LEU A 874 8.88 6.99 -31.49
N LYS A 875 10.18 6.99 -31.16
CA LYS A 875 11.26 7.31 -32.10
C LYS A 875 11.29 6.39 -33.32
N ARG A 876 10.85 5.13 -33.17
CA ARG A 876 10.78 4.17 -34.27
C ARG A 876 9.66 4.48 -35.26
N ILE A 877 8.54 5.04 -34.80
CA ILE A 877 7.32 5.19 -35.62
C ILE A 877 7.03 6.62 -36.06
N VAL A 878 7.54 7.63 -35.33
CA VAL A 878 7.36 9.04 -35.66
C VAL A 878 8.26 9.43 -36.83
N THR A 879 7.72 10.17 -37.78
CA THR A 879 8.47 10.63 -38.95
C THR A 879 8.10 12.07 -39.30
N GLY A 880 8.86 12.71 -40.21
CA GLY A 880 8.57 14.06 -40.65
C GLY A 880 7.12 14.20 -41.18
N GLY A 881 6.38 15.17 -40.63
CA GLY A 881 4.95 15.40 -40.94
C GLY A 881 3.95 14.53 -40.16
N SER A 882 4.41 13.71 -39.20
CA SER A 882 3.54 13.04 -38.23
C SER A 882 2.91 14.05 -37.27
N LEU A 883 1.70 13.75 -36.77
CA LEU A 883 1.04 14.46 -35.67
C LEU A 883 1.07 13.59 -34.42
N VAL A 884 1.67 14.07 -33.33
CA VAL A 884 1.74 13.36 -32.05
C VAL A 884 0.88 14.06 -31.03
N LEU A 885 -0.22 13.41 -30.61
CA LEU A 885 -1.17 13.93 -29.64
C LEU A 885 -0.90 13.29 -28.28
N VAL A 886 -0.57 14.09 -27.26
CA VAL A 886 -0.04 13.58 -25.99
C VAL A 886 -1.00 13.80 -24.83
N GLY A 887 -1.36 12.70 -24.15
CA GLY A 887 -2.22 12.61 -22.97
C GLY A 887 -1.55 11.81 -21.84
N ALA A 888 -0.36 12.22 -21.43
CA ALA A 888 0.51 11.43 -20.54
C ALA A 888 1.01 12.22 -19.30
N GLY A 889 0.20 13.15 -18.81
CA GLY A 889 0.50 13.96 -17.62
C GLY A 889 1.82 14.73 -17.72
N VAL A 890 2.53 14.88 -16.59
CA VAL A 890 3.80 15.61 -16.55
C VAL A 890 4.88 14.96 -17.43
N ALA A 891 5.00 13.63 -17.39
CA ALA A 891 5.99 12.88 -18.16
C ALA A 891 5.78 12.99 -19.68
N GLY A 892 4.53 13.25 -20.10
CA GLY A 892 4.16 13.35 -21.52
C GLY A 892 4.91 14.42 -22.30
N LYS A 893 5.42 15.45 -21.63
CA LYS A 893 6.15 16.56 -22.26
C LYS A 893 7.36 16.09 -23.07
N VAL A 894 8.01 15.02 -22.62
CA VAL A 894 9.13 14.37 -23.32
C VAL A 894 8.71 13.89 -24.72
N PHE A 895 7.49 13.37 -24.88
CA PHE A 895 7.00 12.89 -26.19
C PHE A 895 6.74 14.04 -27.17
N CYS A 896 6.31 15.22 -26.69
CA CYS A 896 6.18 16.40 -27.54
C CYS A 896 7.54 16.84 -28.11
N ASP A 897 8.60 16.78 -27.30
CA ASP A 897 9.95 17.12 -27.75
C ASP A 897 10.50 16.10 -28.76
N ILE A 898 10.29 14.80 -28.51
CA ILE A 898 10.65 13.74 -29.47
C ILE A 898 9.97 13.96 -30.83
N ALA A 899 8.70 14.34 -30.85
CA ALA A 899 8.01 14.66 -32.09
C ALA A 899 8.71 15.81 -32.83
N LYS A 900 9.00 16.92 -32.13
CA LYS A 900 9.71 18.06 -32.72
C LYS A 900 11.07 17.68 -33.29
N GLN A 901 11.88 16.92 -32.55
CA GLN A 901 13.21 16.48 -32.98
C GLN A 901 13.17 15.62 -34.26
N ASN A 902 12.05 14.95 -34.53
CA ASN A 902 11.84 14.12 -35.72
C ASN A 902 11.05 14.85 -36.83
N SER A 903 11.06 16.18 -36.83
CA SER A 903 10.36 17.01 -37.82
C SER A 903 8.83 16.76 -37.86
N ALA A 904 8.28 16.34 -36.74
CA ALA A 904 6.86 16.11 -36.51
C ALA A 904 6.28 17.19 -35.57
N VAL A 905 4.96 17.17 -35.42
CA VAL A 905 4.23 18.12 -34.59
C VAL A 905 3.76 17.44 -33.31
N GLY A 906 4.25 17.88 -32.15
CA GLY A 906 3.87 17.36 -30.83
C GLY A 906 2.92 18.30 -30.08
N LEU A 907 1.73 17.84 -29.71
CA LEU A 907 0.72 18.64 -29.01
C LEU A 907 0.37 18.04 -27.63
N ASP A 908 0.60 18.81 -26.56
CA ASP A 908 0.16 18.46 -25.20
C ASP A 908 -1.35 18.71 -25.02
N LEU A 909 -2.15 17.66 -25.25
CA LEU A 909 -3.60 17.68 -25.07
C LEU A 909 -4.01 17.50 -23.61
N GLY A 910 -3.23 16.77 -22.82
CA GLY A 910 -3.49 16.52 -21.40
C GLY A 910 -4.93 16.08 -21.12
N SER A 911 -5.62 16.78 -20.21
CA SER A 911 -6.97 16.44 -19.75
C SER A 911 -8.06 16.53 -20.83
N VAL A 912 -7.77 17.06 -22.02
CA VAL A 912 -8.71 17.01 -23.15
C VAL A 912 -9.05 15.55 -23.47
N PHE A 913 -8.08 14.63 -23.37
CA PHE A 913 -8.35 13.21 -23.54
C PHE A 913 -9.33 12.65 -22.50
N ASP A 914 -9.27 13.13 -21.25
CA ASP A 914 -10.22 12.66 -20.22
C ASP A 914 -11.67 13.01 -20.54
N GLU A 915 -11.88 14.17 -21.16
CA GLU A 915 -13.20 14.60 -21.63
C GLU A 915 -13.64 13.79 -22.86
N LEU A 916 -12.73 13.61 -23.83
CA LEU A 916 -13.02 12.87 -25.07
C LEU A 916 -13.30 11.37 -24.84
N VAL A 917 -12.64 10.77 -23.85
CA VAL A 917 -12.85 9.36 -23.45
C VAL A 917 -14.10 9.18 -22.58
N GLY A 918 -14.76 10.27 -22.17
CA GLY A 918 -15.92 10.22 -21.29
C GLY A 918 -15.58 9.72 -19.88
N GLY A 919 -14.36 10.00 -19.39
CA GLY A 919 -13.82 9.42 -18.17
C GLY A 919 -14.58 9.76 -16.89
N GLY A 920 -15.51 10.72 -16.90
CA GLY A 920 -16.36 11.08 -15.75
C GLY A 920 -15.60 11.65 -14.54
N ILE A 921 -14.30 11.91 -14.71
CA ILE A 921 -13.37 12.38 -13.66
C ILE A 921 -13.23 13.90 -13.71
N HIS A 922 -14.34 14.58 -13.98
CA HIS A 922 -14.38 16.03 -13.98
C HIS A 922 -14.24 16.55 -12.54
N SER A 923 -13.71 17.76 -12.36
CA SER A 923 -14.06 18.57 -11.19
C SER A 923 -15.58 18.69 -11.11
N LEU A 924 -16.13 19.08 -9.95
CA LEU A 924 -17.53 19.56 -9.92
C LEU A 924 -17.79 20.68 -10.94
N PHE A 925 -16.71 21.31 -11.42
CA PHE A 925 -16.60 22.55 -12.17
C PHE A 925 -16.28 22.29 -13.65
#